data_AF-A0A2N5J212-F1
#
_entry.id   AF-A0A2N5J212-F1
#
_cell.length_a   1.000
_cell.length_b   1.000
_cell.length_c   1.000
_cell.angle_alpha   90.00
_cell.angle_beta   90.00
_cell.angle_gamma   90.00
#
_symmetry.space_group_name_H-M   'P 1'
#
loop_
_entity.id
_entity.type
_entity.pdbx_description
1 polymer ?
#
loop_
_entity_poly.entity_id
_entity_poly.type
_entity_poly.pdbx_seq_one_letter_code
_entity_poly.pdbx_strand_id
1 'polypeptide(L)'
;MDAPDRLSESSKPGRISELMSAFEDEPLADVIDRLIWNGRRLDATAFERYAAREMEAADAPRLRRISAQYPLRGMRLDNGSAWIAVPDGMPAEDRMVVHAVEAALTRLFAADAVACSLDDGQGLLTTLTDADLGEMDPLILGGWRERMRFARRQADLDVNRYGQCGDDGDWGAMLRCCAISESTVLPLHYEYRCDFDRASGTMGIVFQAPEAGQFSRYVYDGCGGWSLLSDERRAAWASAYTLLLAGVVAQIGFSAHAATRTVWVTAYADSVQRMDRPVVSFTVDRASFDARIAPQYAAGLDDAVVDGDAAAALRVLLAAGACSVRLDALTGELDVIQPLPLPQPLLDGRIPLWRDNRALPTNLQRRLHALNVRSLDTEHDDGVVTYGQIARIEQENRDRPLIMEAELESAIARIESTMPDDGKQPLFCEHAHERAAVGMLFAPPSTIYRRVPKSLYYAHLALANLYMKEGSVQAALRHAHALVELAPLTAASYSTLALVVWRTTHDADAAIHAFRTGLAHAVTLRDRSLLYLHLGYLLADVGRSALALACVQCALDGDLPYDEIDDAIEVFLRLRARLGREQPFDDDERAQLLGAQELDIDETSKAWMFARGAAEELADCGFKYAAGVSMIADNDLMRALSASLRYGMLKPATVDQAARGRRAQS
;
A
#
# COMPACT_ATOMS: atom_id res chain seq x y z
N MET A 1 21.24 55.67 -7.79
CA MET A 1 20.71 55.61 -6.42
C MET A 1 19.26 55.23 -6.59
N ASP A 2 18.99 53.93 -6.72
CA ASP A 2 17.64 53.37 -6.67
C ASP A 2 17.79 52.04 -5.94
N ALA A 3 17.06 51.93 -4.85
CA ALA A 3 17.10 50.80 -3.93
C ALA A 3 16.41 49.59 -4.57
N PRO A 4 16.89 48.36 -4.34
CA PRO A 4 16.17 47.17 -4.77
C PRO A 4 14.83 47.07 -4.03
N ASP A 5 13.78 46.78 -4.78
CA ASP A 5 12.42 46.56 -4.31
C ASP A 5 12.41 45.59 -3.13
N ARG A 6 11.77 46.05 -2.05
CA ARG A 6 11.46 45.22 -0.88
C ARG A 6 10.52 44.12 -1.36
N LEU A 7 10.95 42.87 -1.19
CA LEU A 7 10.03 41.74 -1.06
C LEU A 7 8.88 42.21 -0.15
N SER A 8 7.66 42.24 -0.68
CA SER A 8 6.46 42.54 0.08
C SER A 8 6.48 41.70 1.36
N GLU A 9 6.39 42.33 2.52
CA GLU A 9 6.15 41.63 3.78
C GLU A 9 4.92 40.74 3.60
N SER A 10 5.13 39.45 3.37
CA SER A 10 4.05 38.47 3.40
C SER A 10 3.45 38.56 4.79
N SER A 11 2.17 38.89 4.88
CA SER A 11 1.35 38.79 6.09
C SER A 11 1.79 37.57 6.88
N LYS A 12 2.41 37.77 8.05
CA LYS A 12 2.71 36.64 8.94
C LYS A 12 1.41 35.88 9.18
N PRO A 13 1.40 34.53 9.11
CA PRO A 13 0.21 33.77 9.44
C PRO A 13 -0.24 34.17 10.84
N GLY A 14 -1.54 34.42 11.02
CA GLY A 14 -2.12 34.78 12.31
C GLY A 14 -2.60 33.55 13.07
N ARG A 15 -2.85 32.46 12.35
CA ARG A 15 -3.45 31.22 12.83
C ARG A 15 -2.51 30.04 12.66
N ILE A 16 -2.64 29.07 13.57
CA ILE A 16 -1.92 27.80 13.49
C ILE A 16 -2.31 27.07 12.20
N SER A 17 -3.59 26.99 11.88
CA SER A 17 -4.09 26.35 10.64
C SER A 17 -3.51 26.92 9.34
N GLU A 18 -3.26 28.24 9.26
CA GLU A 18 -2.62 28.87 8.09
C GLU A 18 -1.15 28.45 7.93
N LEU A 19 -0.45 28.30 9.05
CA LEU A 19 0.93 27.82 9.07
C LEU A 19 0.98 26.31 8.79
N MET A 20 -0.07 25.58 9.15
CA MET A 20 -0.20 24.14 8.92
C MET A 20 -0.80 23.76 7.56
N SER A 21 -1.49 24.65 6.83
CA SER A 21 -2.05 24.32 5.51
C SER A 21 -0.96 24.14 4.45
N ALA A 22 0.20 24.78 4.62
CA ALA A 22 1.35 24.64 3.74
C ALA A 22 1.89 23.21 3.64
N PHE A 23 1.56 22.32 4.59
CA PHE A 23 1.97 20.91 4.57
C PHE A 23 1.35 20.10 3.44
N GLU A 24 0.21 20.54 2.91
CA GLU A 24 -0.51 19.83 1.85
C GLU A 24 -0.11 20.34 0.45
N ASP A 25 0.30 21.61 0.37
CA ASP A 25 0.52 22.33 -0.89
C ASP A 25 2.00 22.52 -1.27
N GLU A 26 2.92 22.39 -0.31
CA GLU A 26 4.36 22.66 -0.52
C GLU A 26 5.25 21.46 -0.16
N PRO A 27 6.49 21.40 -0.68
CA PRO A 27 7.44 20.33 -0.31
C PRO A 27 7.66 20.27 1.21
N LEU A 28 7.45 19.08 1.79
CA LEU A 28 7.49 18.87 3.25
C LEU A 28 8.75 19.44 3.91
N ALA A 29 9.92 19.26 3.30
CA ALA A 29 11.18 19.76 3.86
C ALA A 29 11.24 21.30 3.94
N ASP A 30 10.64 22.02 2.99
CA ASP A 30 10.61 23.48 2.99
C ASP A 30 9.68 24.02 4.09
N VAL A 31 8.53 23.36 4.29
CA VAL A 31 7.59 23.70 5.37
C VAL A 31 8.25 23.52 6.74
N ILE A 32 8.94 22.39 6.95
CA ILE A 32 9.65 22.08 8.19
C ILE A 32 10.77 23.09 8.47
N ASP A 33 11.58 23.45 7.47
CA ASP A 33 12.64 24.45 7.62
C ASP A 33 12.07 25.82 8.00
N ARG A 34 10.89 26.20 7.47
CA ARG A 34 10.19 27.42 7.89
C ARG A 34 9.68 27.36 9.33
N LEU A 35 9.15 26.23 9.79
CA LEU A 35 8.75 26.08 11.20
C LEU A 35 9.92 26.32 12.14
N ILE A 36 11.05 25.68 11.84
CA ILE A 36 12.29 25.83 12.62
C ILE A 36 12.77 27.27 12.58
N TRP A 37 12.76 27.91 11.40
CA TRP A 37 13.16 29.31 11.26
C TRP A 37 12.25 30.25 12.06
N ASN A 38 10.92 30.08 11.99
CA ASN A 38 9.94 30.91 12.70
C ASN A 38 10.18 30.85 14.22
N GLY A 39 10.32 29.65 14.79
CA GLY A 39 10.51 29.48 16.23
C GLY A 39 11.85 29.99 16.77
N ARG A 40 12.85 30.20 15.92
CA ARG A 40 14.16 30.76 16.30
C ARG A 40 14.19 32.29 16.36
N ARG A 41 13.11 32.95 15.94
CA ARG A 41 13.01 34.41 15.97
C ARG A 41 12.83 34.93 17.39
N LEU A 42 13.31 36.15 17.64
CA LEU A 42 13.15 36.82 18.94
C LEU A 42 11.69 37.15 19.28
N ASP A 43 10.86 37.37 18.24
CA ASP A 43 9.45 37.71 18.35
C ASP A 43 8.52 36.49 18.15
N ALA A 44 9.06 35.27 18.21
CA ALA A 44 8.29 34.04 18.05
C ALA A 44 7.25 33.89 19.17
N THR A 45 6.07 33.35 18.86
CA THR A 45 5.07 32.98 19.87
C THR A 45 5.49 31.71 20.64
N ALA A 46 4.76 31.38 21.71
CA ALA A 46 5.02 30.12 22.43
C ALA A 46 4.84 28.90 21.53
N PHE A 47 3.78 28.89 20.69
CA PHE A 47 3.55 27.84 19.70
C PHE A 47 4.70 27.72 18.70
N GLU A 48 5.17 28.82 18.11
CA GLU A 48 6.25 28.78 17.12
C GLU A 48 7.56 28.23 17.73
N ARG A 49 7.89 28.64 18.96
CA ARG A 49 9.05 28.10 19.70
C ARG A 49 8.90 26.61 19.98
N TYR A 50 7.70 26.18 20.37
CA TYR A 50 7.40 24.78 20.62
C TYR A 50 7.49 23.94 19.35
N ALA A 51 6.93 24.41 18.23
CA ALA A 51 7.02 23.76 16.93
C ALA A 51 8.47 23.57 16.47
N ALA A 52 9.30 24.61 16.53
CA ALA A 52 10.71 24.49 16.20
C ALA A 52 11.43 23.46 17.10
N ARG A 53 11.13 23.47 18.41
CA ARG A 53 11.72 22.54 19.38
C ARG A 53 11.36 21.09 19.09
N GLU A 54 10.09 20.79 18.80
CA GLU A 54 9.64 19.44 18.46
C GLU A 54 10.28 18.96 17.14
N MET A 55 10.38 19.81 16.12
CA MET A 55 11.01 19.46 14.84
C MET A 55 12.51 19.22 14.97
N GLU A 56 13.21 20.04 15.75
CA GLU A 56 14.63 19.82 16.03
C GLU A 56 14.86 18.54 16.85
N ALA A 57 13.98 18.24 17.80
CA ALA A 57 14.04 17.01 18.59
C ALA A 57 13.83 15.75 17.74
N ALA A 58 13.00 15.84 16.70
CA ALA A 58 12.73 14.78 15.74
C ALA A 58 13.83 14.62 14.66
N ASP A 59 14.93 15.39 14.75
CA ASP A 59 16.00 15.41 13.75
C ASP A 59 15.50 15.78 12.33
N ALA A 60 14.47 16.64 12.28
CA ALA A 60 13.83 17.06 11.04
C ALA A 60 14.74 17.75 10.01
N PRO A 61 15.87 18.41 10.35
CA PRO A 61 16.81 18.92 9.35
C PRO A 61 17.34 17.85 8.37
N ARG A 62 17.33 16.57 8.75
CA ARG A 62 17.68 15.47 7.83
C ARG A 62 16.65 15.25 6.72
N LEU A 63 15.40 15.69 6.91
CA LEU A 63 14.33 15.45 5.94
C LEU A 63 14.68 16.01 4.56
N ARG A 64 15.39 17.14 4.45
CA ARG A 64 15.80 17.67 3.14
C ARG A 64 16.65 16.68 2.34
N ARG A 65 17.55 15.94 3.00
CA ARG A 65 18.33 14.86 2.36
C ARG A 65 17.45 13.67 2.01
N ILE A 66 16.53 13.28 2.91
CA ILE A 66 15.65 12.13 2.73
C ILE A 66 14.67 12.40 1.57
N SER A 67 14.03 13.57 1.53
CA SER A 67 13.12 14.02 0.48
C SER A 67 13.78 14.14 -0.90
N ALA A 68 15.11 14.35 -0.96
CA ALA A 68 15.86 14.34 -2.21
C ALA A 68 16.07 12.92 -2.77
N GLN A 69 15.96 11.89 -1.93
CA GLN A 69 16.14 10.48 -2.31
C GLN A 69 14.81 9.73 -2.44
N TYR A 70 13.82 10.14 -1.66
CA TYR A 70 12.52 9.48 -1.55
C TYR A 70 11.41 10.53 -1.66
N PRO A 71 10.37 10.31 -2.49
CA PRO A 71 9.23 11.20 -2.56
C PRO A 71 8.42 11.08 -1.26
N LEU A 72 8.58 12.05 -0.36
CA LEU A 72 7.81 12.14 0.88
C LEU A 72 6.61 13.07 0.68
N ARG A 73 5.42 12.62 1.06
CA ARG A 73 4.21 13.43 1.11
C ARG A 73 3.57 13.31 2.48
N GLY A 74 3.39 14.45 3.14
CA GLY A 74 2.64 14.55 4.39
C GLY A 74 1.19 14.95 4.14
N MET A 75 0.28 14.55 5.01
CA MET A 75 -1.09 15.05 5.05
C MET A 75 -1.61 15.09 6.48
N ARG A 76 -2.61 15.95 6.72
CA ARG A 76 -3.43 15.90 7.93
C ARG A 76 -4.61 14.96 7.68
N LEU A 77 -4.77 13.95 8.51
CA LEU A 77 -5.92 13.05 8.45
C LEU A 77 -7.14 13.70 9.11
N ASP A 78 -8.35 13.27 8.70
CA ASP A 78 -9.63 13.75 9.26
C ASP A 78 -9.73 13.57 10.79
N ASN A 79 -9.00 12.59 11.33
CA ASN A 79 -8.93 12.33 12.76
C ASN A 79 -7.98 13.29 13.52
N GLY A 80 -7.35 14.24 12.82
CA GLY A 80 -6.44 15.24 13.37
C GLY A 80 -4.98 14.80 13.50
N SER A 81 -4.62 13.57 13.12
CA SER A 81 -3.23 13.09 13.13
C SER A 81 -2.49 13.42 11.84
N ALA A 82 -1.16 13.44 11.90
CA ALA A 82 -0.31 13.55 10.72
C ALA A 82 -0.03 12.16 10.15
N TRP A 83 0.08 12.07 8.84
CA TRP A 83 0.57 10.89 8.16
C TRP A 83 1.57 11.28 7.08
N ILE A 84 2.71 10.58 7.04
CA ILE A 84 3.71 10.73 6.00
C ILE A 84 3.83 9.40 5.26
N ALA A 85 3.61 9.44 3.94
CA ALA A 85 3.82 8.28 3.08
C ALA A 85 5.31 7.88 3.10
N VAL A 86 5.62 6.69 3.61
CA VAL A 86 6.98 6.13 3.62
C VAL A 86 7.11 5.07 2.53
N PRO A 87 7.99 5.27 1.52
CA PRO A 87 8.23 4.26 0.50
C PRO A 87 8.82 2.96 1.04
N ASP A 88 8.48 1.87 0.36
CA ASP A 88 9.11 0.57 0.58
C ASP A 88 10.62 0.64 0.33
N GLY A 89 11.40 -0.11 1.11
CA GLY A 89 12.87 -0.15 0.97
C GLY A 89 13.63 1.02 1.60
N MET A 90 12.96 2.05 2.13
CA MET A 90 13.62 3.10 2.89
C MET A 90 14.42 2.50 4.08
N PRO A 91 15.70 2.90 4.27
CA PRO A 91 16.52 2.47 5.41
C PRO A 91 15.84 2.73 6.74
N ALA A 92 16.09 1.86 7.73
CA ALA A 92 15.47 1.99 9.05
C ALA A 92 15.77 3.36 9.67
N GLU A 93 17.02 3.80 9.67
CA GLU A 93 17.42 5.08 10.27
C GLU A 93 16.68 6.29 9.69
N ASP A 94 16.49 6.33 8.36
CA ASP A 94 15.76 7.42 7.71
C ASP A 94 14.26 7.32 8.01
N ARG A 95 13.69 6.11 8.10
CA ARG A 95 12.30 5.88 8.52
C ARG A 95 12.04 6.35 9.94
N MET A 96 12.98 6.12 10.87
CA MET A 96 12.87 6.57 12.27
C MET A 96 12.69 8.11 12.34
N VAL A 97 13.46 8.85 11.52
CA VAL A 97 13.34 10.31 11.43
C VAL A 97 11.96 10.72 10.90
N VAL A 98 11.48 10.08 9.82
CA VAL A 98 10.15 10.39 9.27
C VAL A 98 9.04 10.14 10.31
N HIS A 99 9.08 9.00 11.00
CA HIS A 99 8.10 8.65 12.04
C HIS A 99 8.17 9.59 13.25
N ALA A 100 9.37 10.09 13.61
CA ALA A 100 9.52 11.09 14.67
C ALA A 100 8.93 12.44 14.27
N VAL A 101 9.12 12.86 13.01
CA VAL A 101 8.50 14.08 12.48
C VAL A 101 6.98 13.94 12.38
N GLU A 102 6.46 12.79 11.95
CA GLU A 102 5.02 12.50 11.93
C GLU A 102 4.40 12.65 13.33
N ALA A 103 5.04 12.10 14.36
CA ALA A 103 4.58 12.25 15.74
C ALA A 103 4.63 13.71 16.22
N ALA A 104 5.70 14.44 15.88
CA ALA A 104 5.82 15.87 16.19
C ALA A 104 4.72 16.71 15.52
N LEU A 105 4.42 16.45 14.24
CA LEU A 105 3.33 17.12 13.52
C LEU A 105 1.96 16.82 14.13
N THR A 106 1.73 15.57 14.57
CA THR A 106 0.51 15.20 15.27
C THR A 106 0.31 16.02 16.55
N ARG A 107 1.38 16.30 17.30
CA ARG A 107 1.31 17.23 18.45
C ARG A 107 0.95 18.65 18.06
N LEU A 108 1.47 19.15 16.93
CA LEU A 108 1.16 20.49 16.45
C LEU A 108 -0.30 20.62 15.99
N PHE A 109 -0.83 19.59 15.31
CA PHE A 109 -2.25 19.56 14.94
C PHE A 109 -3.18 19.45 16.16
N ALA A 110 -2.77 18.74 17.20
CA ALA A 110 -3.51 18.71 18.46
C ALA A 110 -3.50 20.09 19.15
N ALA A 111 -2.35 20.79 19.15
CA ALA A 111 -2.25 22.14 19.67
C ALA A 111 -3.18 23.13 18.92
N ASP A 112 -3.29 23.02 17.59
CA ASP A 112 -4.29 23.77 16.80
C ASP A 112 -5.72 23.56 17.31
N ALA A 113 -6.11 22.30 17.52
CA ALA A 113 -7.44 21.96 18.03
C ALA A 113 -7.70 22.52 19.44
N VAL A 114 -6.69 22.48 20.33
CA VAL A 114 -6.78 23.05 21.68
C VAL A 114 -6.88 24.57 21.62
N ALA A 115 -6.07 25.24 20.79
CA ALA A 115 -6.15 26.68 20.60
C ALA A 115 -7.54 27.10 20.12
N CYS A 116 -8.09 26.42 19.11
CA CYS A 116 -9.44 26.64 18.61
C CYS A 116 -10.51 26.49 19.70
N SER A 117 -10.33 25.57 20.65
CA SER A 117 -11.27 25.39 21.76
C SER A 117 -11.24 26.54 22.78
N LEU A 118 -10.13 27.30 22.84
CA LEU A 118 -9.91 28.39 23.78
C LEU A 118 -10.21 29.78 23.21
N ASP A 119 -10.22 29.94 21.88
CA ASP A 119 -10.37 31.22 21.20
C ASP A 119 -11.55 31.27 20.21
N ASP A 120 -12.64 30.56 20.51
CA ASP A 120 -13.88 30.53 19.70
C ASP A 120 -13.65 30.07 18.25
N GLY A 121 -12.77 29.09 18.06
CA GLY A 121 -12.48 28.45 16.77
C GLY A 121 -11.55 29.24 15.87
N GLN A 122 -10.79 30.21 16.40
CA GLN A 122 -9.87 31.03 15.61
C GLN A 122 -8.50 30.37 15.44
N GLY A 123 -8.03 29.61 16.42
CA GLY A 123 -6.74 28.91 16.40
C GLY A 123 -5.55 29.86 16.26
N LEU A 124 -5.52 30.97 17.01
CA LEU A 124 -4.48 32.00 16.90
C LEU A 124 -3.14 31.49 17.43
N LEU A 125 -2.03 31.91 16.80
CA LEU A 125 -0.67 31.53 17.21
C LEU A 125 -0.28 32.01 18.61
N THR A 126 -1.01 32.98 19.17
CA THR A 126 -0.77 33.58 20.48
C THR A 126 -1.67 33.02 21.58
N THR A 127 -2.63 32.14 21.24
CA THR A 127 -3.63 31.64 22.20
C THR A 127 -2.98 30.75 23.26
N LEU A 128 -2.06 29.88 22.85
CA LEU A 128 -1.41 28.93 23.76
C LEU A 128 -0.18 29.52 24.43
N THR A 129 -0.01 29.23 25.71
CA THR A 129 1.19 29.51 26.49
C THR A 129 2.14 28.31 26.50
N ASP A 130 3.39 28.51 26.95
CA ASP A 130 4.34 27.41 27.15
C ASP A 130 3.79 26.35 28.15
N ALA A 131 2.95 26.76 29.11
CA ALA A 131 2.31 25.84 30.05
C ALA A 131 1.22 25.00 29.38
N ASP A 132 0.37 25.62 28.55
CA ASP A 132 -0.67 24.88 27.80
C ASP A 132 -0.03 23.85 26.86
N LEU A 133 1.07 24.22 26.20
CA LEU A 133 1.83 23.34 25.32
C LEU A 133 2.52 22.20 26.07
N GLY A 134 2.87 22.40 27.34
CA GLY A 134 3.41 21.36 28.22
C GLY A 134 2.44 20.23 28.53
N GLU A 135 1.13 20.49 28.46
CA GLU A 135 0.06 19.52 28.75
C GLU A 135 -0.37 18.70 27.52
N MET A 136 0.29 18.90 26.36
CA MET A 136 -0.08 18.22 25.11
C MET A 136 0.20 16.72 25.14
N ASP A 137 1.36 16.31 25.66
CA ASP A 137 1.74 14.89 25.67
C ASP A 137 0.77 14.03 26.50
N PRO A 138 0.40 14.40 27.75
CA PRO A 138 -0.63 13.68 28.50
C PRO A 138 -1.99 13.61 27.80
N LEU A 139 -2.42 14.71 27.17
CA LEU A 139 -3.69 14.78 26.44
C LEU A 139 -3.72 13.82 25.24
N ILE A 140 -2.61 13.74 24.51
CA ILE A 140 -2.51 13.01 23.24
C ILE A 140 -2.19 11.53 23.47
N LEU A 141 -1.23 11.24 24.37
CA LEU A 141 -0.76 9.89 24.67
C LEU A 141 -1.68 9.13 25.64
N GLY A 142 -2.49 9.85 26.44
CA GLY A 142 -3.57 9.30 27.27
C GLY A 142 -4.84 9.00 26.47
N GLY A 143 -5.95 8.70 27.15
CA GLY A 143 -7.25 8.36 26.52
C GLY A 143 -7.41 6.87 26.23
N TRP A 144 -6.73 6.00 26.99
CA TRP A 144 -6.74 4.55 26.75
C TRP A 144 -8.12 3.91 26.95
N ARG A 145 -8.90 4.48 27.87
CA ARG A 145 -10.29 4.09 28.12
C ARG A 145 -11.16 4.35 26.89
N GLU A 146 -11.01 5.51 26.26
CA GLU A 146 -11.75 5.93 25.08
C GLU A 146 -11.38 5.06 23.87
N ARG A 147 -10.08 4.76 23.67
CA ARG A 147 -9.62 3.83 22.62
C ARG A 147 -10.18 2.42 22.80
N MET A 148 -10.13 1.89 24.03
CA MET A 148 -10.71 0.58 24.36
C MET A 148 -12.22 0.56 24.10
N ARG A 149 -12.95 1.60 24.52
CA ARG A 149 -14.40 1.75 24.27
C ARG A 149 -14.74 1.91 22.80
N PHE A 150 -13.90 2.61 22.03
CA PHE A 150 -14.06 2.77 20.60
C PHE A 150 -13.96 1.41 19.94
N ALA A 151 -12.83 0.69 20.11
CA ALA A 151 -12.62 -0.62 19.54
C ALA A 151 -13.74 -1.60 19.91
N ARG A 152 -14.23 -1.58 21.16
CA ARG A 152 -15.35 -2.43 21.60
C ARG A 152 -16.70 -2.11 20.94
N ARG A 153 -16.97 -0.82 20.67
CA ARG A 153 -18.22 -0.38 20.01
C ARG A 153 -18.25 -0.69 18.52
N GLN A 154 -17.09 -0.91 17.91
CA GLN A 154 -16.98 -1.20 16.48
C GLN A 154 -17.41 -2.62 16.07
N ALA A 155 -17.91 -3.45 16.99
CA ALA A 155 -18.50 -4.75 16.64
C ALA A 155 -19.67 -4.62 15.65
N ASP A 156 -20.35 -3.46 15.63
CA ASP A 156 -21.47 -3.15 14.76
C ASP A 156 -21.09 -2.25 13.56
N LEU A 157 -19.79 -2.11 13.23
CA LEU A 157 -19.37 -1.31 12.08
C LEU A 157 -19.98 -1.83 10.78
N ASP A 158 -20.68 -0.95 10.07
CA ASP A 158 -21.10 -1.21 8.71
C ASP A 158 -19.90 -1.09 7.75
N VAL A 159 -19.16 -2.20 7.61
CA VAL A 159 -18.10 -2.32 6.61
C VAL A 159 -18.62 -2.36 5.18
N ASN A 160 -19.94 -2.40 4.96
CA ASN A 160 -20.52 -2.38 3.62
C ASN A 160 -20.31 -1.04 2.91
N ARG A 161 -19.93 0.04 3.62
CA ARG A 161 -19.45 1.29 3.00
C ARG A 161 -18.23 1.05 2.10
N TYR A 162 -17.46 -0.01 2.36
CA TYR A 162 -16.31 -0.42 1.56
C TYR A 162 -16.63 -1.55 0.56
N GLY A 163 -17.92 -1.86 0.34
CA GLY A 163 -18.45 -2.92 -0.54
C GLY A 163 -19.20 -4.02 0.22
N GLN A 164 -20.20 -4.66 -0.40
CA GLN A 164 -20.99 -5.74 0.21
C GLN A 164 -20.05 -6.83 0.75
N CYS A 165 -20.05 -7.04 2.06
CA CYS A 165 -19.22 -8.01 2.74
C CYS A 165 -20.08 -9.21 3.14
N GLY A 166 -19.70 -10.44 2.76
CA GLY A 166 -20.26 -11.64 3.35
C GLY A 166 -19.94 -11.66 4.85
N ASP A 167 -20.93 -11.41 5.70
CA ASP A 167 -20.74 -11.03 7.11
C ASP A 167 -20.06 -12.07 8.03
N ASP A 168 -19.65 -13.24 7.55
CA ASP A 168 -19.29 -14.38 8.40
C ASP A 168 -17.95 -15.06 7.99
N GLY A 169 -17.26 -14.56 6.96
CA GLY A 169 -16.03 -15.18 6.42
C GLY A 169 -14.72 -14.76 7.10
N ASP A 170 -13.62 -15.45 6.75
CA ASP A 170 -12.26 -15.03 7.12
C ASP A 170 -11.95 -13.65 6.51
N TRP A 171 -12.39 -13.42 5.27
CA TRP A 171 -12.30 -12.12 4.60
C TRP A 171 -12.94 -11.00 5.42
N GLY A 172 -14.20 -11.19 5.82
CA GLY A 172 -14.96 -10.18 6.55
C GLY A 172 -14.37 -9.88 7.92
N ALA A 173 -13.87 -10.90 8.63
CA ALA A 173 -13.16 -10.73 9.90
C ALA A 173 -11.87 -9.92 9.74
N MET A 174 -11.05 -10.25 8.74
CA MET A 174 -9.79 -9.54 8.48
C MET A 174 -10.02 -8.10 8.00
N LEU A 175 -11.00 -7.88 7.11
CA LEU A 175 -11.39 -6.54 6.65
C LEU A 175 -11.88 -5.68 7.82
N ARG A 176 -12.74 -6.22 8.70
CA ARG A 176 -13.17 -5.53 9.92
C ARG A 176 -12.00 -5.21 10.85
N CYS A 177 -11.07 -6.14 11.05
CA CYS A 177 -9.87 -5.89 11.86
C CYS A 177 -9.05 -4.72 11.31
N CYS A 178 -8.88 -4.65 9.98
CA CYS A 178 -8.21 -3.54 9.32
C CYS A 178 -9.02 -2.24 9.46
N ALA A 179 -10.33 -2.27 9.20
CA ALA A 179 -11.17 -1.08 9.28
C ALA A 179 -11.20 -0.45 10.69
N ILE A 180 -11.28 -1.28 11.74
CA ILE A 180 -11.20 -0.82 13.13
C ILE A 180 -9.82 -0.22 13.42
N SER A 181 -8.77 -0.85 12.93
CA SER A 181 -7.38 -0.39 13.09
C SER A 181 -7.17 0.98 12.44
N GLU A 182 -7.55 1.15 11.17
CA GLU A 182 -7.48 2.44 10.45
C GLU A 182 -8.35 3.53 11.08
N SER A 183 -9.48 3.15 11.69
CA SER A 183 -10.39 4.11 12.33
C SER A 183 -9.99 4.47 13.77
N THR A 184 -9.00 3.77 14.35
CA THR A 184 -8.57 4.02 15.73
C THR A 184 -7.61 5.22 15.75
N VAL A 185 -8.00 6.27 16.46
CA VAL A 185 -7.17 7.48 16.58
C VAL A 185 -5.95 7.20 17.47
N LEU A 186 -4.78 7.11 16.84
CA LEU A 186 -3.49 6.92 17.49
C LEU A 186 -2.58 8.11 17.19
N PRO A 187 -1.87 8.63 18.20
CA PRO A 187 -1.01 9.79 18.03
C PRO A 187 0.36 9.49 17.44
N LEU A 188 0.73 8.21 17.36
CA LEU A 188 2.00 7.73 16.86
C LEU A 188 1.75 6.78 15.69
N HIS A 189 2.73 6.67 14.81
CA HIS A 189 2.68 5.78 13.66
C HIS A 189 2.26 4.36 14.05
N TYR A 190 1.30 3.79 13.32
CA TYR A 190 0.75 2.47 13.60
C TYR A 190 0.71 1.61 12.33
N GLU A 191 1.75 0.80 12.14
CA GLU A 191 1.79 -0.22 11.10
C GLU A 191 1.36 -1.57 11.69
N TYR A 192 0.45 -2.30 11.04
CA TYR A 192 -0.07 -3.56 11.54
C TYR A 192 -0.40 -4.56 10.42
N ARG A 193 -0.57 -5.83 10.81
CA ARG A 193 -1.19 -6.88 9.98
C ARG A 193 -2.00 -7.82 10.84
N CYS A 194 -3.02 -8.43 10.26
CA CYS A 194 -3.85 -9.41 10.95
C CYS A 194 -3.95 -10.74 10.20
N ASP A 195 -4.41 -11.77 10.91
CA ASP A 195 -4.85 -13.04 10.35
C ASP A 195 -5.97 -13.61 11.22
N PHE A 196 -6.92 -14.30 10.61
CA PHE A 196 -8.05 -14.89 11.34
C PHE A 196 -8.34 -16.28 10.81
N ASP A 197 -8.50 -17.25 11.70
CA ASP A 197 -9.03 -18.57 11.35
C ASP A 197 -10.37 -18.80 12.04
N ARG A 198 -11.45 -18.83 11.24
CA ARG A 198 -12.81 -19.00 11.74
C ARG A 198 -13.02 -20.32 12.49
N ALA A 199 -12.42 -21.41 12.02
CA ALA A 199 -12.65 -22.75 12.56
C ALA A 199 -12.19 -22.86 14.03
N SER A 200 -10.98 -22.39 14.30
CA SER A 200 -10.44 -22.31 15.66
C SER A 200 -10.99 -21.11 16.45
N GLY A 201 -11.43 -20.04 15.76
CA GLY A 201 -11.79 -18.77 16.37
C GLY A 201 -10.56 -18.02 16.87
N THR A 202 -9.46 -18.13 16.15
CA THR A 202 -8.17 -17.52 16.53
C THR A 202 -7.92 -16.31 15.65
N MET A 203 -7.70 -15.16 16.28
CA MET A 203 -7.22 -13.95 15.62
C MET A 203 -5.75 -13.72 15.99
N GLY A 204 -4.95 -13.34 15.02
CA GLY A 204 -3.57 -12.94 15.19
C GLY A 204 -3.33 -11.54 14.67
N ILE A 205 -2.62 -10.71 15.42
CA ILE A 205 -2.27 -9.34 15.02
C ILE A 205 -0.81 -9.07 15.34
N VAL A 206 -0.08 -8.53 14.36
CA VAL A 206 1.27 -8.00 14.55
C VAL A 206 1.25 -6.49 14.33
N PHE A 207 2.04 -5.75 15.08
CA PHE A 207 2.16 -4.30 14.90
C PHE A 207 3.57 -3.79 15.20
N GLN A 208 3.91 -2.62 14.68
CA GLN A 208 5.16 -1.93 14.99
C GLN A 208 5.06 -1.23 16.35
N ALA A 209 5.98 -1.55 17.26
CA ALA A 209 6.12 -0.82 18.51
C ALA A 209 6.70 0.58 18.22
N PRO A 210 6.13 1.66 18.78
CA PRO A 210 6.69 2.98 18.62
C PRO A 210 8.07 3.09 19.25
N GLU A 211 8.88 3.97 18.69
CA GLU A 211 10.25 4.19 19.13
C GLU A 211 10.35 5.40 20.05
N ALA A 212 11.37 5.41 20.92
CA ALA A 212 11.64 6.53 21.82
C ALA A 212 11.72 7.88 21.08
N GLY A 213 12.25 7.86 19.84
CA GLY A 213 12.35 9.01 18.93
C GLY A 213 11.04 9.74 18.66
N GLN A 214 9.91 9.02 18.70
CA GLN A 214 8.58 9.57 18.42
C GLN A 214 7.98 10.33 19.61
N PHE A 215 8.52 10.17 20.82
CA PHE A 215 8.08 10.87 22.03
C PHE A 215 8.82 12.21 22.18
N SER A 216 8.18 13.23 22.77
CA SER A 216 8.85 14.53 22.95
C SER A 216 10.13 14.37 23.75
N ARG A 217 11.14 15.18 23.40
CA ARG A 217 12.39 15.28 24.13
C ARG A 217 12.30 16.26 25.30
N TYR A 218 11.25 17.07 25.35
CA TYR A 218 11.15 18.18 26.29
C TYR A 218 9.87 18.08 27.09
N VAL A 219 9.97 18.22 28.41
CA VAL A 219 8.81 18.31 29.29
C VAL A 219 8.81 19.65 30.00
N TYR A 220 7.63 20.25 30.11
CA TYR A 220 7.45 21.50 30.84
C TYR A 220 7.50 21.24 32.34
N ASP A 221 8.27 22.02 33.09
CA ASP A 221 8.53 21.81 34.52
C ASP A 221 7.47 22.44 35.44
N GLY A 222 6.44 23.08 34.88
CA GLY A 222 5.39 23.80 35.61
C GLY A 222 5.87 25.09 36.30
N CYS A 223 7.16 25.40 36.24
CA CYS A 223 7.80 26.56 36.89
C CYS A 223 8.26 27.62 35.89
N GLY A 224 7.84 27.53 34.63
CA GLY A 224 8.23 28.46 33.56
C GLY A 224 9.28 27.94 32.59
N GLY A 225 9.76 26.70 32.74
CA GLY A 225 10.88 26.15 31.99
C GLY A 225 10.57 24.86 31.22
N TRP A 226 11.32 24.63 30.14
CA TRP A 226 11.37 23.36 29.44
C TRP A 226 12.62 22.60 29.87
N SER A 227 12.46 21.34 30.22
CA SER A 227 13.55 20.46 30.66
C SER A 227 13.73 19.29 29.69
N LEU A 228 14.98 18.83 29.53
CA LEU A 228 15.30 17.69 28.68
C LEU A 228 14.95 16.38 29.39
N LEU A 229 14.18 15.53 28.71
CA LEU A 229 14.01 14.14 29.10
C LEU A 229 15.24 13.34 28.68
N SER A 230 15.63 12.39 29.55
CA SER A 230 16.68 11.43 29.22
C SER A 230 16.16 10.40 28.22
N ASP A 231 17.06 9.82 27.43
CA ASP A 231 16.69 8.82 26.44
C ASP A 231 16.11 7.56 27.11
N GLU A 232 16.56 7.21 28.32
CA GLU A 232 16.00 6.11 29.11
C GLU A 232 14.53 6.36 29.48
N ARG A 233 14.18 7.59 29.88
CA ARG A 233 12.77 7.92 30.18
C ARG A 233 11.89 7.84 28.94
N ARG A 234 12.38 8.29 27.78
CA ARG A 234 11.64 8.19 26.52
C ARG A 234 11.49 6.72 26.07
N ALA A 235 12.49 5.88 26.32
CA ALA A 235 12.41 4.45 26.09
C ALA A 235 11.37 3.77 27.01
N ALA A 236 11.28 4.19 28.28
CA ALA A 236 10.24 3.74 29.20
C ALA A 236 8.83 4.16 28.73
N TRP A 237 8.66 5.38 28.23
CA TRP A 237 7.40 5.86 27.63
C TRP A 237 6.98 5.01 26.43
N ALA A 238 7.91 4.78 25.49
CA ALA A 238 7.67 3.91 24.34
C ALA A 238 7.24 2.49 24.76
N SER A 239 7.86 1.98 25.82
CA SER A 239 7.57 0.65 26.37
C SER A 239 6.20 0.58 27.02
N ALA A 240 5.84 1.54 27.88
CA ALA A 240 4.53 1.64 28.50
C ALA A 240 3.41 1.78 27.46
N TYR A 241 3.61 2.66 26.48
CA TYR A 241 2.69 2.85 25.37
C TYR A 241 2.48 1.56 24.57
N THR A 242 3.57 0.87 24.20
CA THR A 242 3.52 -0.39 23.45
C THR A 242 2.70 -1.45 24.18
N LEU A 243 2.89 -1.59 25.50
CA LEU A 243 2.16 -2.55 26.32
C LEU A 243 0.67 -2.22 26.40
N LEU A 244 0.30 -0.95 26.58
CA LEU A 244 -1.10 -0.55 26.58
C LEU A 244 -1.75 -0.66 25.20
N LEU A 245 -1.02 -0.35 24.13
CA LEU A 245 -1.49 -0.55 22.76
C LEU A 245 -1.76 -2.03 22.50
N ALA A 246 -0.91 -2.93 22.99
CA ALA A 246 -1.09 -4.37 22.80
C ALA A 246 -2.45 -4.87 23.34
N GLY A 247 -2.93 -4.33 24.47
CA GLY A 247 -4.27 -4.64 24.98
C GLY A 247 -5.42 -4.03 24.17
N VAL A 248 -5.24 -2.82 23.62
CA VAL A 248 -6.22 -2.23 22.67
C VAL A 248 -6.28 -3.06 21.39
N VAL A 249 -5.13 -3.46 20.84
CA VAL A 249 -5.03 -4.33 19.66
C VAL A 249 -5.73 -5.68 19.91
N ALA A 250 -5.60 -6.25 21.11
CA ALA A 250 -6.36 -7.45 21.47
C ALA A 250 -7.88 -7.21 21.44
N GLN A 251 -8.36 -6.07 21.94
CA GLN A 251 -9.77 -5.70 21.83
C GLN A 251 -10.21 -5.53 20.37
N ILE A 252 -9.40 -4.93 19.50
CA ILE A 252 -9.68 -4.85 18.05
C ILE A 252 -9.91 -6.26 17.48
N GLY A 253 -9.03 -7.22 17.82
CA GLY A 253 -9.18 -8.60 17.39
C GLY A 253 -10.47 -9.28 17.87
N PHE A 254 -10.90 -9.04 19.11
CA PHE A 254 -12.18 -9.54 19.63
C PHE A 254 -13.40 -8.87 19.00
N SER A 255 -13.28 -7.61 18.58
CA SER A 255 -14.36 -6.86 17.94
C SER A 255 -14.53 -7.20 16.45
N ALA A 256 -13.46 -7.65 15.78
CA ALA A 256 -13.48 -7.93 14.34
C ALA A 256 -14.42 -9.09 13.92
N HIS A 257 -14.65 -10.06 14.81
CA HIS A 257 -15.57 -11.17 14.54
C HIS A 257 -16.16 -11.77 15.83
N ALA A 258 -17.45 -12.11 15.80
CA ALA A 258 -18.14 -12.73 16.94
C ALA A 258 -17.57 -14.11 17.31
N ALA A 259 -17.05 -14.84 16.33
CA ALA A 259 -16.43 -16.15 16.54
C ALA A 259 -15.00 -16.10 17.13
N THR A 260 -14.39 -14.92 17.29
CA THR A 260 -13.05 -14.80 17.90
C THR A 260 -13.10 -15.21 19.36
N ARG A 261 -12.45 -16.32 19.69
CA ARG A 261 -12.33 -16.88 21.05
C ARG A 261 -10.98 -16.55 21.68
N THR A 262 -9.92 -16.51 20.88
CA THR A 262 -8.56 -16.21 21.32
C THR A 262 -7.90 -15.20 20.41
N VAL A 263 -7.09 -14.31 20.99
CA VAL A 263 -6.31 -13.32 20.25
C VAL A 263 -4.83 -13.49 20.58
N TRP A 264 -4.00 -13.39 19.55
CA TRP A 264 -2.55 -13.37 19.61
C TRP A 264 -2.06 -12.00 19.15
N VAL A 265 -1.21 -11.37 19.96
CA VAL A 265 -0.64 -10.06 19.63
C VAL A 265 0.87 -10.15 19.74
N THR A 266 1.59 -9.67 18.71
CA THR A 266 3.05 -9.55 18.76
C THR A 266 3.51 -8.19 18.25
N ALA A 267 4.27 -7.47 19.06
CA ALA A 267 4.83 -6.17 18.70
C ALA A 267 6.30 -6.31 18.28
N TYR A 268 6.69 -5.56 17.26
CA TYR A 268 8.06 -5.54 16.71
C TYR A 268 8.67 -4.14 16.78
N ALA A 269 9.89 -4.02 17.29
CA ALA A 269 10.57 -2.73 17.43
C ALA A 269 11.17 -2.19 16.12
N ASP A 270 11.22 -3.00 15.05
CA ASP A 270 11.75 -2.58 13.75
C ASP A 270 10.64 -2.20 12.77
N SER A 271 9.89 -3.17 12.24
CA SER A 271 8.68 -2.95 11.44
C SER A 271 7.95 -4.27 11.21
N VAL A 272 6.66 -4.21 10.83
CA VAL A 272 5.96 -5.44 10.43
C VAL A 272 6.50 -5.98 9.09
N GLN A 273 7.22 -5.20 8.29
CA GLN A 273 7.87 -5.72 7.07
C GLN A 273 9.12 -6.56 7.35
N ARG A 274 9.85 -6.26 8.43
CA ARG A 274 11.10 -6.96 8.79
C ARG A 274 10.87 -8.06 9.81
N MET A 275 10.16 -7.76 10.90
CA MET A 275 9.85 -8.69 11.98
C MET A 275 11.07 -9.39 12.59
N ASP A 276 12.21 -8.69 12.74
CA ASP A 276 13.45 -9.25 13.29
C ASP A 276 13.63 -8.97 14.79
N ARG A 277 12.91 -7.99 15.33
CA ARG A 277 13.04 -7.55 16.74
C ARG A 277 11.70 -7.61 17.49
N PRO A 278 11.16 -8.80 17.79
CA PRO A 278 9.95 -8.91 18.61
C PRO A 278 10.23 -8.48 20.05
N VAL A 279 9.33 -7.69 20.62
CA VAL A 279 9.48 -7.09 21.96
C VAL A 279 8.32 -7.43 22.91
N VAL A 280 7.14 -7.72 22.36
CA VAL A 280 5.97 -8.20 23.11
C VAL A 280 5.35 -9.34 22.34
N SER A 281 4.99 -10.43 23.01
CA SER A 281 4.17 -11.49 22.43
C SER A 281 3.25 -12.07 23.49
N PHE A 282 1.93 -11.94 23.33
CA PHE A 282 0.98 -12.49 24.28
C PHE A 282 -0.26 -13.07 23.61
N THR A 283 -0.90 -13.99 24.32
CA THR A 283 -2.18 -14.59 23.91
C THR A 283 -3.17 -14.58 25.06
N VAL A 284 -4.44 -14.36 24.73
CA VAL A 284 -5.52 -14.27 25.70
C VAL A 284 -6.83 -14.78 25.10
N ASP A 285 -7.63 -15.47 25.90
CA ASP A 285 -9.00 -15.84 25.55
C ASP A 285 -10.00 -14.74 25.92
N ARG A 286 -11.15 -14.69 25.23
CA ARG A 286 -12.15 -13.63 25.39
C ARG A 286 -12.62 -13.48 26.85
N ALA A 287 -12.87 -14.59 27.54
CA ALA A 287 -13.39 -14.56 28.90
C ALA A 287 -12.36 -13.99 29.88
N SER A 288 -11.09 -14.41 29.77
CA SER A 288 -9.99 -13.88 30.57
C SER A 288 -9.74 -12.40 30.27
N PHE A 289 -9.82 -11.99 29.00
CA PHE A 289 -9.68 -10.58 28.61
C PHE A 289 -10.77 -9.70 29.25
N ASP A 290 -12.04 -10.07 29.08
CA ASP A 290 -13.19 -9.33 29.60
C ASP A 290 -13.20 -9.27 31.14
N ALA A 291 -12.74 -10.34 31.80
CA ALA A 291 -12.74 -10.41 33.26
C ALA A 291 -11.55 -9.68 33.91
N ARG A 292 -10.39 -9.59 33.22
CA ARG A 292 -9.13 -9.19 33.87
C ARG A 292 -8.40 -8.02 33.21
N ILE A 293 -8.46 -7.88 31.88
CA ILE A 293 -7.77 -6.81 31.15
C ILE A 293 -8.70 -5.62 30.92
N ALA A 294 -9.85 -5.83 30.27
CA ALA A 294 -10.78 -4.75 29.93
C ALA A 294 -11.20 -3.87 31.13
N PRO A 295 -11.41 -4.41 32.34
CA PRO A 295 -11.74 -3.60 33.51
C PRO A 295 -10.61 -2.65 33.95
N GLN A 296 -9.33 -2.99 33.70
CA GLN A 296 -8.20 -2.12 34.04
C GLN A 296 -8.21 -0.85 33.17
N TYR A 297 -8.44 -1.01 31.86
CA TYR A 297 -8.62 0.13 30.96
C TYR A 297 -9.86 0.96 31.33
N ALA A 298 -10.93 0.32 31.79
CA ALA A 298 -12.10 1.03 32.28
C ALA A 298 -11.81 1.82 33.58
N ALA A 299 -10.97 1.30 34.47
CA ALA A 299 -10.54 1.99 35.69
C ALA A 299 -9.69 3.23 35.39
N GLY A 300 -8.92 3.22 34.30
CA GLY A 300 -8.05 4.32 33.86
C GLY A 300 -6.57 3.93 33.99
N LEU A 301 -5.80 4.16 32.93
CA LEU A 301 -4.39 3.76 32.83
C LEU A 301 -3.51 4.88 32.25
N ASP A 302 -4.02 6.11 32.17
CA ASP A 302 -3.33 7.22 31.50
C ASP A 302 -2.03 7.58 32.22
N ASP A 303 -2.05 7.57 33.57
CA ASP A 303 -0.87 7.80 34.42
C ASP A 303 0.28 6.82 34.09
N ALA A 304 -0.01 5.57 33.71
CA ALA A 304 1.04 4.59 33.42
C ALA A 304 1.90 4.97 32.20
N VAL A 305 1.34 5.68 31.21
CA VAL A 305 2.10 6.14 30.04
C VAL A 305 2.73 7.50 30.31
N VAL A 306 1.99 8.42 30.95
CA VAL A 306 2.50 9.75 31.32
C VAL A 306 3.71 9.66 32.24
N ASP A 307 3.66 8.75 33.22
CA ASP A 307 4.75 8.53 34.17
C ASP A 307 5.86 7.62 33.60
N GLY A 308 5.62 6.96 32.47
CA GLY A 308 6.53 5.95 31.94
C GLY A 308 6.62 4.68 32.76
N ASP A 309 5.59 4.33 33.52
CA ASP A 309 5.56 3.10 34.31
C ASP A 309 5.21 1.89 33.43
N ALA A 310 6.19 1.45 32.65
CA ALA A 310 6.10 0.24 31.83
C ALA A 310 5.80 -1.00 32.68
N ALA A 311 6.22 -1.03 33.95
CA ALA A 311 5.92 -2.14 34.85
C ALA A 311 4.42 -2.18 35.23
N ALA A 312 3.76 -1.04 35.42
CA ALA A 312 2.30 -0.97 35.58
C ALA A 312 1.58 -1.48 34.34
N ALA A 313 1.96 -1.00 33.16
CA ALA A 313 1.38 -1.46 31.91
C ALA A 313 1.56 -2.99 31.71
N LEU A 314 2.73 -3.53 32.06
CA LEU A 314 3.01 -4.96 31.98
C LEU A 314 2.12 -5.78 32.93
N ARG A 315 1.86 -5.31 34.16
CA ARG A 315 0.99 -6.00 35.12
C ARG A 315 -0.42 -6.23 34.56
N VAL A 316 -0.92 -5.33 33.72
CA VAL A 316 -2.22 -5.48 33.05
C VAL A 316 -2.21 -6.67 32.09
N LEU A 317 -1.19 -6.79 31.23
CA LEU A 317 -1.10 -7.89 30.27
C LEU A 317 -0.87 -9.25 30.93
N LEU A 318 -0.06 -9.29 32.01
CA LEU A 318 0.21 -10.53 32.75
C LEU A 318 -1.03 -11.10 33.46
N ALA A 319 -2.11 -10.34 33.61
CA ALA A 319 -3.27 -10.75 34.39
C ALA A 319 -4.07 -11.91 33.76
N ALA A 320 -3.99 -12.11 32.43
CA ALA A 320 -5.01 -12.87 31.70
C ALA A 320 -4.52 -14.01 30.79
N GLY A 321 -3.22 -14.16 30.53
CA GLY A 321 -2.77 -15.19 29.58
C GLY A 321 -1.26 -15.43 29.54
N ALA A 322 -0.84 -16.23 28.56
CA ALA A 322 0.57 -16.47 28.31
C ALA A 322 1.19 -15.23 27.66
N CYS A 323 2.33 -14.81 28.18
CA CYS A 323 2.99 -13.57 27.80
C CYS A 323 4.50 -13.78 27.80
N SER A 324 5.15 -13.40 26.70
CA SER A 324 6.60 -13.26 26.56
C SER A 324 6.87 -11.77 26.44
N VAL A 325 7.41 -11.18 27.50
CA VAL A 325 7.82 -9.77 27.60
C VAL A 325 8.96 -9.70 28.60
N ARG A 326 9.94 -8.82 28.34
CA ARG A 326 11.00 -8.51 29.28
C ARG A 326 11.26 -7.00 29.24
N LEU A 327 11.43 -6.42 30.43
CA LEU A 327 11.81 -5.02 30.60
C LEU A 327 13.24 -4.98 31.13
N ASP A 328 14.06 -4.07 30.61
CA ASP A 328 15.33 -3.73 31.22
C ASP A 328 15.09 -3.16 32.62
N ALA A 329 15.82 -3.68 33.61
CA ALA A 329 15.58 -3.37 35.01
C ALA A 329 16.02 -1.94 35.40
N LEU A 330 16.85 -1.29 34.58
CA LEU A 330 17.39 0.05 34.85
C LEU A 330 16.64 1.11 34.06
N THR A 331 16.35 0.85 32.78
CA THR A 331 15.75 1.84 31.87
C THR A 331 14.25 1.67 31.73
N GLY A 332 13.68 0.50 32.03
CA GLY A 332 12.28 0.19 31.76
C GLY A 332 11.97 -0.01 30.27
N GLU A 333 13.00 -0.13 29.42
CA GLU A 333 12.86 -0.39 27.99
C GLU A 333 12.47 -1.85 27.72
N LEU A 334 11.67 -2.09 26.67
CA LEU A 334 11.37 -3.44 26.20
C LEU A 334 12.58 -4.10 25.54
N ASP A 335 12.96 -5.25 26.08
CA ASP A 335 14.01 -6.09 25.51
C ASP A 335 13.51 -6.90 24.30
N VAL A 336 14.42 -7.25 23.39
CA VAL A 336 14.13 -8.26 22.36
C VAL A 336 13.92 -9.63 23.02
N ILE A 337 12.89 -10.34 22.56
CA ILE A 337 12.43 -11.61 23.12
C ILE A 337 12.37 -12.72 22.06
N GLN A 338 12.12 -13.96 22.52
CA GLN A 338 11.56 -15.00 21.66
C GLN A 338 10.02 -14.89 21.72
N PRO A 339 9.32 -14.71 20.58
CA PRO A 339 7.87 -14.63 20.57
C PRO A 339 7.25 -15.99 20.88
N LEU A 340 5.99 -15.98 21.34
CA LEU A 340 5.23 -17.21 21.57
C LEU A 340 5.05 -17.97 20.24
N PRO A 341 5.06 -19.32 20.25
CA PRO A 341 4.89 -20.10 19.04
C PRO A 341 3.50 -19.88 18.45
N LEU A 342 3.44 -19.42 17.20
CA LEU A 342 2.17 -19.16 16.52
C LEU A 342 1.33 -20.44 16.36
N PRO A 343 0.00 -20.34 16.52
CA PRO A 343 -0.88 -21.48 16.34
C PRO A 343 -0.95 -21.87 14.86
N GLN A 344 -0.91 -23.18 14.59
CA GLN A 344 -0.89 -23.75 13.23
C GLN A 344 -1.99 -23.21 12.28
N PRO A 345 -3.25 -22.98 12.72
CA PRO A 345 -4.27 -22.43 11.84
C PRO A 345 -3.96 -21.05 11.24
N LEU A 346 -3.15 -20.22 11.92
CA LEU A 346 -2.68 -18.93 11.38
C LEU A 346 -1.50 -19.08 10.39
N LEU A 347 -0.96 -20.28 10.23
CA LEU A 347 0.14 -20.58 9.30
C LEU A 347 -0.36 -21.25 8.01
N ASP A 348 -1.42 -22.06 8.11
CA ASP A 348 -1.89 -22.96 7.05
C ASP A 348 -2.34 -22.25 5.75
N GLY A 349 -2.70 -20.97 5.83
CA GLY A 349 -3.18 -20.18 4.69
C GLY A 349 -2.09 -19.56 3.79
N ARG A 350 -0.80 -19.67 4.15
CA ARG A 350 0.32 -18.97 3.46
C ARG A 350 1.19 -19.88 2.58
N ILE A 351 0.55 -20.81 1.88
CA ILE A 351 1.23 -21.72 0.95
C ILE A 351 1.47 -20.98 -0.39
N PRO A 352 2.72 -20.93 -0.91
CA PRO A 352 2.99 -20.43 -2.25
C PRO A 352 2.10 -21.08 -3.31
N LEU A 353 1.57 -20.28 -4.24
CA LEU A 353 0.65 -20.75 -5.27
C LEU A 353 1.19 -21.97 -6.03
N TRP A 354 2.41 -21.89 -6.57
CA TRP A 354 3.04 -23.01 -7.29
C TRP A 354 3.18 -24.32 -6.48
N ARG A 355 3.18 -24.26 -5.14
CA ARG A 355 3.18 -25.45 -4.27
C ARG A 355 1.77 -25.93 -3.92
N ASP A 356 0.80 -25.03 -3.83
CA ASP A 356 -0.54 -25.34 -3.34
C ASP A 356 -1.34 -26.19 -4.35
N ASN A 357 -1.51 -27.46 -4.02
CA ASN A 357 -2.14 -28.46 -4.86
C ASN A 357 -3.60 -28.74 -4.46
N ARG A 358 -4.12 -28.02 -3.47
CA ARG A 358 -5.50 -28.19 -3.00
C ARG A 358 -6.47 -27.84 -4.13
N ALA A 359 -7.52 -28.65 -4.25
CA ALA A 359 -8.56 -28.42 -5.23
C ALA A 359 -9.37 -27.17 -4.86
N LEU A 360 -9.71 -26.36 -5.86
CA LEU A 360 -10.61 -25.23 -5.66
C LEU A 360 -12.05 -25.75 -5.50
N PRO A 361 -12.89 -25.12 -4.66
CA PRO A 361 -14.33 -25.34 -4.63
C PRO A 361 -14.99 -25.11 -6.00
N THR A 362 -16.10 -25.81 -6.31
CA THR A 362 -16.75 -25.79 -7.64
C THR A 362 -17.17 -24.39 -8.13
N ASN A 363 -17.56 -23.48 -7.22
CA ASN A 363 -17.81 -22.07 -7.53
C ASN A 363 -16.53 -21.37 -8.00
N LEU A 364 -15.44 -21.51 -7.24
CA LEU A 364 -14.14 -20.95 -7.60
C LEU A 364 -13.56 -21.59 -8.87
N GLN A 365 -13.77 -22.88 -9.10
CA GLN A 365 -13.33 -23.52 -10.35
C GLN A 365 -14.00 -22.91 -11.57
N ARG A 366 -15.32 -22.67 -11.50
CA ARG A 366 -16.09 -22.02 -12.58
C ARG A 366 -15.70 -20.56 -12.75
N ARG A 367 -15.49 -19.82 -11.65
CA ARG A 367 -15.12 -18.40 -11.69
C ARG A 367 -13.71 -18.17 -12.23
N LEU A 368 -12.75 -18.99 -11.78
CA LEU A 368 -11.33 -18.83 -12.08
C LEU A 368 -10.85 -19.71 -13.25
N HIS A 369 -11.74 -20.53 -13.83
CA HIS A 369 -11.40 -21.47 -14.89
C HIS A 369 -10.14 -22.30 -14.56
N ALA A 370 -10.08 -22.78 -13.31
CA ALA A 370 -8.93 -23.43 -12.69
C ALA A 370 -9.40 -24.60 -11.82
N LEU A 371 -8.67 -25.71 -11.78
CA LEU A 371 -9.05 -26.86 -10.94
C LEU A 371 -8.44 -26.80 -9.53
N ASN A 372 -7.26 -26.21 -9.39
CA ASN A 372 -6.50 -26.14 -8.16
C ASN A 372 -5.77 -24.80 -8.04
N VAL A 373 -5.26 -24.51 -6.84
CA VAL A 373 -4.65 -23.22 -6.52
C VAL A 373 -3.38 -22.94 -7.34
N ARG A 374 -2.53 -23.94 -7.56
CA ARG A 374 -1.33 -23.77 -8.39
C ARG A 374 -1.58 -23.35 -9.82
N SER A 375 -2.77 -23.62 -10.38
CA SER A 375 -3.15 -23.11 -11.70
C SER A 375 -3.35 -21.59 -11.74
N LEU A 376 -3.36 -20.94 -10.57
CA LEU A 376 -3.45 -19.48 -10.42
C LEU A 376 -2.08 -18.80 -10.32
N ASP A 377 -0.99 -19.58 -10.24
CA ASP A 377 0.37 -19.02 -10.15
C ASP A 377 0.72 -18.22 -11.43
N THR A 378 1.38 -17.07 -11.27
CA THR A 378 1.89 -16.25 -12.38
C THR A 378 3.39 -15.98 -12.29
N GLU A 379 4.01 -16.30 -11.14
CA GLU A 379 5.36 -15.82 -10.79
C GLU A 379 6.44 -16.90 -10.84
N HIS A 380 6.11 -18.17 -10.61
CA HIS A 380 7.13 -19.20 -10.45
C HIS A 380 7.71 -19.64 -11.80
N ASP A 381 9.01 -19.39 -12.01
CA ASP A 381 9.72 -19.75 -13.25
C ASP A 381 10.34 -21.16 -13.14
N ASP A 382 9.59 -22.17 -13.57
CA ASP A 382 9.97 -23.60 -13.61
C ASP A 382 9.96 -24.17 -15.05
N GLY A 383 9.97 -23.30 -16.05
CA GLY A 383 9.95 -23.70 -17.46
C GLY A 383 11.23 -24.41 -17.91
N VAL A 384 11.11 -25.25 -18.93
CA VAL A 384 12.27 -25.90 -19.61
C VAL A 384 13.23 -24.88 -20.23
N VAL A 385 12.69 -23.70 -20.56
CA VAL A 385 13.43 -22.47 -20.82
C VAL A 385 12.91 -21.41 -19.85
N THR A 386 13.80 -20.80 -19.08
CA THR A 386 13.45 -19.79 -18.09
C THR A 386 13.39 -18.39 -18.70
N TYR A 387 12.67 -17.47 -18.06
CA TYR A 387 12.66 -16.07 -18.49
C TYR A 387 14.06 -15.46 -18.47
N GLY A 388 14.88 -15.83 -17.47
CA GLY A 388 16.28 -15.40 -17.39
C GLY A 388 17.15 -15.86 -18.57
N GLN A 389 16.81 -16.99 -19.22
CA GLN A 389 17.47 -17.41 -20.45
C GLN A 389 17.03 -16.57 -21.65
N ILE A 390 15.73 -16.25 -21.78
CA ILE A 390 15.22 -15.35 -22.84
C ILE A 390 15.87 -13.97 -22.73
N ALA A 391 15.88 -13.38 -21.54
CA ALA A 391 16.52 -12.09 -21.30
C ALA A 391 18.02 -12.09 -21.64
N ARG A 392 18.71 -13.22 -21.41
CA ARG A 392 20.12 -13.38 -21.79
C ARG A 392 20.31 -13.46 -23.31
N ILE A 393 19.45 -14.19 -24.02
CA ILE A 393 19.47 -14.26 -25.49
C ILE A 393 19.32 -12.85 -26.07
N GLU A 394 18.37 -12.05 -25.57
CA GLU A 394 18.18 -10.66 -26.00
C GLU A 394 19.40 -9.78 -25.72
N GLN A 395 20.00 -9.93 -24.54
CA GLN A 395 21.15 -9.14 -24.12
C GLN A 395 22.43 -9.49 -24.92
N GLU A 396 22.74 -10.77 -25.08
CA GLU A 396 23.98 -11.26 -25.70
C GLU A 396 23.95 -11.12 -27.22
N ASN A 397 22.77 -11.19 -27.84
CA ASN A 397 22.60 -11.16 -29.29
C ASN A 397 22.04 -9.84 -29.82
N ARG A 398 22.04 -8.76 -29.02
CA ARG A 398 21.50 -7.43 -29.42
C ARG A 398 21.99 -6.95 -30.78
N ASP A 399 23.26 -7.18 -31.10
CA ASP A 399 23.90 -6.76 -32.36
C ASP A 399 23.91 -7.89 -33.43
N ARG A 400 23.25 -9.02 -33.16
CA ARG A 400 23.25 -10.24 -33.98
C ARG A 400 21.82 -10.75 -34.18
N PRO A 401 20.97 -10.02 -34.92
CA PRO A 401 19.54 -10.28 -35.01
C PRO A 401 19.19 -11.69 -35.51
N LEU A 402 19.91 -12.20 -36.52
CA LEU A 402 19.69 -13.56 -37.04
C LEU A 402 19.98 -14.67 -36.01
N ILE A 403 20.94 -14.45 -35.10
CA ILE A 403 21.23 -15.41 -34.02
C ILE A 403 20.17 -15.31 -32.94
N MET A 404 19.77 -14.08 -32.57
CA MET A 404 18.67 -13.84 -31.63
C MET A 404 17.39 -14.53 -32.11
N GLU A 405 17.02 -14.35 -33.38
CA GLU A 405 15.87 -14.99 -34.02
C GLU A 405 15.91 -16.51 -33.86
N ALA A 406 17.00 -17.14 -34.29
CA ALA A 406 17.14 -18.60 -34.25
C ALA A 406 17.09 -19.17 -32.83
N GLU A 407 17.69 -18.48 -31.85
CA GLU A 407 17.68 -18.91 -30.45
C GLU A 407 16.30 -18.74 -29.80
N LEU A 408 15.58 -17.66 -30.11
CA LEU A 408 14.22 -17.42 -29.62
C LEU A 408 13.20 -18.39 -30.24
N GLU A 409 13.26 -18.63 -31.55
CA GLU A 409 12.41 -19.62 -32.23
C GLU A 409 12.68 -21.04 -31.70
N SER A 410 13.95 -21.38 -31.46
CA SER A 410 14.32 -22.65 -30.82
C SER A 410 13.77 -22.74 -29.39
N ALA A 411 13.78 -21.65 -28.63
CA ALA A 411 13.23 -21.59 -27.28
C ALA A 411 11.71 -21.82 -27.27
N ILE A 412 10.96 -21.16 -28.17
CA ILE A 412 9.51 -21.35 -28.35
C ILE A 412 9.21 -22.81 -28.64
N ALA A 413 9.84 -23.38 -29.68
CA ALA A 413 9.62 -24.77 -30.07
C ALA A 413 9.91 -25.76 -28.93
N ARG A 414 10.96 -25.51 -28.14
CA ARG A 414 11.28 -26.32 -26.96
C ARG A 414 10.21 -26.22 -25.88
N ILE A 415 9.73 -25.01 -25.56
CA ILE A 415 8.67 -24.82 -24.57
C ILE A 415 7.40 -25.53 -25.04
N GLU A 416 6.93 -25.26 -26.26
CA GLU A 416 5.71 -25.85 -26.82
C GLU A 416 5.77 -27.38 -26.88
N SER A 417 6.92 -27.97 -27.24
CA SER A 417 7.10 -29.42 -27.27
C SER A 417 6.94 -30.11 -25.91
N THR A 418 7.05 -29.35 -24.81
CA THR A 418 6.92 -29.85 -23.44
C THR A 418 5.55 -29.56 -22.83
N MET A 419 4.72 -28.76 -23.51
CA MET A 419 3.36 -28.46 -23.05
C MET A 419 2.48 -29.70 -23.18
N PRO A 420 1.79 -30.16 -22.11
CA PRO A 420 1.01 -31.38 -22.19
C PRO A 420 -0.25 -31.22 -23.06
N ASP A 421 -0.65 -32.25 -23.79
CA ASP A 421 -1.92 -32.26 -24.53
C ASP A 421 -3.05 -32.83 -23.64
N ASP A 422 -3.68 -31.98 -22.83
CA ASP A 422 -4.76 -32.36 -21.90
C ASP A 422 -6.09 -31.61 -22.15
N GLY A 423 -6.22 -30.96 -23.31
CA GLY A 423 -7.41 -30.19 -23.68
C GLY A 423 -7.59 -28.85 -22.95
N LYS A 424 -6.65 -28.44 -22.09
CA LYS A 424 -6.70 -27.11 -21.45
C LYS A 424 -6.14 -26.02 -22.38
N GLN A 425 -6.73 -24.83 -22.30
CA GLN A 425 -6.28 -23.69 -23.10
C GLN A 425 -5.04 -23.05 -22.47
N PRO A 426 -4.01 -22.72 -23.26
CA PRO A 426 -2.86 -21.96 -22.75
C PRO A 426 -3.31 -20.55 -22.33
N LEU A 427 -2.78 -20.07 -21.20
CA LEU A 427 -3.00 -18.72 -20.72
C LEU A 427 -1.75 -18.20 -20.01
N PHE A 428 -1.28 -17.05 -20.45
CA PHE A 428 -0.35 -16.19 -19.74
C PHE A 428 -1.12 -15.03 -19.10
N CYS A 429 -0.75 -14.72 -17.86
CA CYS A 429 -1.15 -13.50 -17.17
C CYS A 429 0.15 -12.91 -16.61
N GLU A 430 0.38 -11.63 -16.84
CA GLU A 430 1.52 -10.91 -16.27
C GLU A 430 1.36 -10.77 -14.75
N HIS A 431 0.12 -10.66 -14.28
CA HIS A 431 -0.19 -10.45 -12.87
C HIS A 431 -1.31 -11.36 -12.34
N ALA A 432 -1.26 -11.66 -11.04
CA ALA A 432 -2.23 -12.55 -10.38
C ALA A 432 -3.67 -11.99 -10.33
N HIS A 433 -3.85 -10.66 -10.43
CA HIS A 433 -5.18 -10.05 -10.54
C HIS A 433 -5.80 -10.26 -11.94
N GLU A 434 -4.99 -10.24 -13.01
CA GLU A 434 -5.46 -10.63 -14.34
C GLU A 434 -5.89 -12.10 -14.33
N ARG A 435 -5.09 -12.97 -13.68
CA ARG A 435 -5.43 -14.38 -13.52
C ARG A 435 -6.73 -14.59 -12.76
N ALA A 436 -7.03 -13.73 -11.79
CA ALA A 436 -8.28 -13.74 -11.04
C ALA A 436 -9.47 -13.19 -11.84
N ALA A 437 -9.22 -12.33 -12.81
CA ALA A 437 -10.21 -11.75 -13.72
C ALA A 437 -10.51 -12.61 -14.95
N VAL A 438 -9.87 -13.77 -15.12
CA VAL A 438 -10.00 -14.60 -16.34
C VAL A 438 -11.45 -14.98 -16.70
N GLY A 439 -12.34 -15.13 -15.72
CA GLY A 439 -13.75 -15.45 -15.98
C GLY A 439 -14.55 -14.32 -16.63
N MET A 440 -13.93 -13.14 -16.83
CA MET A 440 -14.47 -12.07 -17.67
C MET A 440 -14.22 -12.28 -19.16
N LEU A 441 -13.22 -13.09 -19.52
CA LEU A 441 -13.11 -13.58 -20.89
C LEU A 441 -14.41 -14.38 -21.13
N PHE A 442 -15.16 -14.04 -22.18
CA PHE A 442 -16.44 -14.69 -22.52
C PHE A 442 -16.24 -16.15 -22.99
N ALA A 443 -15.59 -16.96 -22.15
CA ALA A 443 -15.32 -18.37 -22.35
C ALA A 443 -16.45 -19.21 -21.75
N PRO A 444 -16.75 -20.38 -22.33
CA PRO A 444 -17.67 -21.34 -21.73
C PRO A 444 -17.24 -21.68 -20.28
N PRO A 445 -18.17 -21.84 -19.31
CA PRO A 445 -17.84 -22.19 -17.93
C PRO A 445 -17.05 -23.50 -17.76
N SER A 446 -17.00 -24.34 -18.80
CA SER A 446 -16.23 -25.58 -18.85
C SER A 446 -14.77 -25.39 -19.29
N THR A 447 -14.40 -24.20 -19.79
CA THR A 447 -13.02 -23.90 -20.19
C THR A 447 -12.12 -23.95 -18.97
N ILE A 448 -10.99 -24.65 -19.08
CA ILE A 448 -9.96 -24.67 -18.04
C ILE A 448 -8.67 -24.17 -18.66
N TYR A 449 -8.07 -23.19 -18.03
CA TYR A 449 -6.80 -22.62 -18.46
C TYR A 449 -5.62 -23.32 -17.80
N ARG A 450 -4.55 -23.49 -18.57
CA ARG A 450 -3.24 -23.87 -18.09
C ARG A 450 -2.31 -22.67 -18.16
N ARG A 451 -1.63 -22.41 -17.05
CA ARG A 451 -0.54 -21.45 -16.98
C ARG A 451 0.54 -21.74 -18.02
N VAL A 452 0.88 -20.73 -18.79
CA VAL A 452 2.00 -20.73 -19.73
C VAL A 452 3.22 -20.09 -19.06
N PRO A 453 4.45 -20.63 -19.26
CA PRO A 453 5.66 -20.01 -18.74
C PRO A 453 5.87 -18.58 -19.27
N LYS A 454 6.32 -17.67 -18.40
CA LYS A 454 6.67 -16.29 -18.77
C LYS A 454 7.63 -16.23 -19.95
N SER A 455 8.57 -17.17 -20.04
CA SER A 455 9.52 -17.26 -21.16
C SER A 455 8.86 -17.37 -22.54
N LEU A 456 7.72 -18.05 -22.67
CA LEU A 456 7.03 -18.16 -23.97
C LEU A 456 6.51 -16.79 -24.42
N TYR A 457 5.82 -16.08 -23.52
CA TYR A 457 5.29 -14.74 -23.80
C TYR A 457 6.38 -13.77 -24.22
N TYR A 458 7.47 -13.67 -23.44
CA TYR A 458 8.54 -12.72 -23.75
C TYR A 458 9.35 -13.12 -24.99
N ALA A 459 9.45 -14.40 -25.33
CA ALA A 459 10.05 -14.83 -26.60
C ALA A 459 9.22 -14.35 -27.81
N HIS A 460 7.89 -14.49 -27.76
CA HIS A 460 7.01 -13.91 -28.79
C HIS A 460 7.11 -12.38 -28.84
N LEU A 461 7.20 -11.71 -27.69
CA LEU A 461 7.32 -10.25 -27.62
C LEU A 461 8.63 -9.76 -28.27
N ALA A 462 9.75 -10.42 -27.95
CA ALA A 462 11.05 -10.13 -28.53
C ALA A 462 11.04 -10.35 -30.04
N LEU A 463 10.49 -11.48 -30.53
CA LEU A 463 10.39 -11.77 -31.96
C LEU A 463 9.46 -10.81 -32.71
N ALA A 464 8.30 -10.46 -32.14
CA ALA A 464 7.39 -9.48 -32.74
C ALA A 464 8.10 -8.13 -32.96
N ASN A 465 8.84 -7.67 -31.95
CA ASN A 465 9.62 -6.43 -32.03
C ASN A 465 10.80 -6.53 -33.00
N LEU A 466 11.50 -7.66 -33.05
CA LEU A 466 12.61 -7.89 -33.96
C LEU A 466 12.15 -7.88 -35.41
N TYR A 467 11.16 -8.71 -35.75
CA TYR A 467 10.63 -8.80 -37.11
C TYR A 467 9.96 -7.50 -37.58
N MET A 468 9.33 -6.74 -36.68
CA MET A 468 8.83 -5.41 -37.00
C MET A 468 9.96 -4.47 -37.45
N LYS A 469 11.09 -4.46 -36.73
CA LYS A 469 12.26 -3.63 -37.09
C LYS A 469 12.90 -4.04 -38.40
N GLU A 470 12.90 -5.33 -38.72
CA GLU A 470 13.42 -5.86 -39.98
C GLU A 470 12.47 -5.66 -41.17
N GLY A 471 11.21 -5.27 -40.92
CA GLY A 471 10.18 -5.16 -41.97
C GLY A 471 9.57 -6.50 -42.38
N SER A 472 9.80 -7.57 -41.61
CA SER A 472 9.25 -8.92 -41.83
C SER A 472 7.78 -8.99 -41.39
N VAL A 473 6.89 -8.32 -42.15
CA VAL A 473 5.47 -8.10 -41.82
C VAL A 473 4.73 -9.35 -41.34
N GLN A 474 4.79 -10.43 -42.12
CA GLN A 474 4.07 -11.66 -41.80
C GLN A 474 4.58 -12.31 -40.52
N ALA A 475 5.89 -12.29 -40.27
CA ALA A 475 6.46 -12.85 -39.07
C ALA A 475 6.11 -12.00 -37.83
N ALA A 476 6.25 -10.68 -37.94
CA ALA A 476 5.88 -9.76 -36.87
C ALA A 476 4.40 -9.93 -36.45
N LEU A 477 3.49 -9.99 -37.42
CA LEU A 477 2.06 -10.20 -37.16
C LEU A 477 1.79 -11.57 -36.52
N ARG A 478 2.45 -12.65 -36.95
CA ARG A 478 2.29 -13.98 -36.33
C ARG A 478 2.60 -13.93 -34.83
N HIS A 479 3.75 -13.37 -34.44
CA HIS A 479 4.11 -13.30 -33.02
C HIS A 479 3.25 -12.31 -32.26
N ALA A 480 2.86 -11.18 -32.86
CA ALA A 480 1.97 -10.21 -32.22
C ALA A 480 0.56 -10.77 -31.96
N HIS A 481 0.00 -11.54 -32.90
CA HIS A 481 -1.26 -12.26 -32.67
C HIS A 481 -1.11 -13.34 -31.60
N ALA A 482 0.00 -14.09 -31.59
CA ALA A 482 0.27 -15.08 -30.55
C ALA A 482 0.31 -14.45 -29.15
N LEU A 483 0.81 -13.22 -28.99
CA LEU A 483 0.75 -12.51 -27.71
C LEU A 483 -0.70 -12.29 -27.23
N VAL A 484 -1.58 -11.84 -28.12
CA VAL A 484 -2.99 -11.60 -27.78
C VAL A 484 -3.73 -12.91 -27.50
N GLU A 485 -3.43 -13.97 -28.25
CA GLU A 485 -4.00 -15.31 -28.02
C GLU A 485 -3.55 -15.91 -26.69
N LEU A 486 -2.27 -15.77 -26.35
CA LEU A 486 -1.72 -16.28 -25.09
C LEU A 486 -2.11 -15.43 -23.88
N ALA A 487 -2.21 -14.11 -24.04
CA ALA A 487 -2.34 -13.16 -22.94
C ALA A 487 -3.44 -12.11 -23.21
N PRO A 488 -4.71 -12.54 -23.29
CA PRO A 488 -5.83 -11.68 -23.68
C PRO A 488 -6.23 -10.65 -22.62
N LEU A 489 -5.70 -10.72 -21.39
CA LEU A 489 -5.92 -9.73 -20.34
C LEU A 489 -4.74 -8.77 -20.15
N THR A 490 -3.64 -8.98 -20.87
CA THR A 490 -2.41 -8.20 -20.69
C THR A 490 -2.36 -7.05 -21.70
N ALA A 491 -2.38 -5.81 -21.19
CA ALA A 491 -2.41 -4.59 -22.01
C ALA A 491 -1.24 -4.47 -23.00
N ALA A 492 -0.05 -4.93 -22.62
CA ALA A 492 1.14 -4.90 -23.47
C ALA A 492 0.97 -5.72 -24.76
N SER A 493 0.16 -6.80 -24.74
CA SER A 493 -0.13 -7.63 -25.92
C SER A 493 -0.86 -6.84 -27.00
N TYR A 494 -1.89 -6.07 -26.61
CA TYR A 494 -2.66 -5.24 -27.53
C TYR A 494 -1.87 -4.03 -28.02
N SER A 495 -1.10 -3.40 -27.14
CA SER A 495 -0.19 -2.30 -27.53
C SER A 495 0.83 -2.77 -28.57
N THR A 496 1.41 -3.96 -28.37
CA THR A 496 2.36 -4.56 -29.31
C THR A 496 1.69 -4.88 -30.64
N LEU A 497 0.51 -5.51 -30.63
CA LEU A 497 -0.24 -5.81 -31.85
C LEU A 497 -0.58 -4.54 -32.65
N ALA A 498 -1.11 -3.52 -31.97
CA ALA A 498 -1.44 -2.25 -32.61
C ALA A 498 -0.21 -1.57 -33.21
N LEU A 499 0.92 -1.57 -32.50
CA LEU A 499 2.18 -1.01 -32.98
C LEU A 499 2.71 -1.77 -34.20
N VAL A 500 2.71 -3.11 -34.16
CA VAL A 500 3.15 -3.95 -35.30
C VAL A 500 2.28 -3.69 -36.51
N VAL A 501 0.95 -3.71 -36.36
CA VAL A 501 0.00 -3.40 -37.45
C VAL A 501 0.30 -2.03 -38.02
N TRP A 502 0.36 -0.99 -37.19
CA TRP A 502 0.61 0.38 -37.64
C TRP A 502 1.94 0.52 -38.40
N ARG A 503 3.03 -0.03 -37.86
CA ARG A 503 4.39 0.16 -38.40
C ARG A 503 4.67 -0.69 -39.65
N THR A 504 3.93 -1.79 -39.84
CA THR A 504 4.18 -2.72 -40.95
C THR A 504 3.14 -2.62 -42.06
N THR A 505 1.87 -2.41 -41.74
CA THR A 505 0.78 -2.35 -42.71
C THR A 505 0.20 -0.94 -42.89
N HIS A 506 0.47 -0.02 -41.96
CA HIS A 506 -0.13 1.32 -41.92
C HIS A 506 -1.68 1.29 -41.85
N ASP A 507 -2.25 0.18 -41.37
CA ASP A 507 -3.70 0.03 -41.16
C ASP A 507 -4.10 0.61 -39.80
N ALA A 508 -4.48 1.89 -39.81
CA ALA A 508 -4.89 2.60 -38.60
C ALA A 508 -6.15 2.00 -37.97
N ASP A 509 -7.12 1.52 -38.77
CA ASP A 509 -8.38 1.02 -38.25
C ASP A 509 -8.16 -0.32 -37.52
N ALA A 510 -7.33 -1.21 -38.07
CA ALA A 510 -6.94 -2.45 -37.40
C ALA A 510 -6.13 -2.20 -36.12
N ALA A 511 -5.23 -1.21 -36.12
CA ALA A 511 -4.47 -0.83 -34.92
C ALA A 511 -5.37 -0.24 -33.82
N ILE A 512 -6.30 0.66 -34.18
CA ILE A 512 -7.30 1.21 -33.25
C ILE A 512 -8.21 0.09 -32.71
N HIS A 513 -8.60 -0.87 -33.56
CA HIS A 513 -9.40 -2.02 -33.12
C HIS A 513 -8.68 -2.88 -32.07
N ALA A 514 -7.38 -3.10 -32.22
CA ALA A 514 -6.58 -3.80 -31.23
C ALA A 514 -6.59 -3.06 -29.87
N PHE A 515 -6.39 -1.74 -29.86
CA PHE A 515 -6.50 -0.95 -28.63
C PHE A 515 -7.89 -0.99 -28.01
N ARG A 516 -8.94 -0.87 -28.82
CA ARG A 516 -10.33 -0.94 -28.35
C ARG A 516 -10.63 -2.29 -27.68
N THR A 517 -10.10 -3.37 -28.25
CA THR A 517 -10.22 -4.71 -27.68
C THR A 517 -9.45 -4.82 -26.36
N GLY A 518 -8.23 -4.29 -26.32
CA GLY A 518 -7.43 -4.24 -25.08
C GLY A 518 -8.11 -3.44 -23.96
N LEU A 519 -8.72 -2.30 -24.27
CA LEU A 519 -9.44 -1.47 -23.30
C LEU A 519 -10.64 -2.22 -22.69
N ALA A 520 -11.33 -3.06 -23.48
CA ALA A 520 -12.42 -3.90 -23.00
C ALA A 520 -11.94 -5.07 -22.10
N HIS A 521 -10.63 -5.34 -22.06
CA HIS A 521 -10.00 -6.39 -21.27
C HIS A 521 -9.06 -5.87 -20.17
N ALA A 522 -8.88 -4.55 -20.08
CA ALA A 522 -8.05 -3.94 -19.05
C ALA A 522 -8.60 -4.28 -17.65
N VAL A 523 -7.74 -4.86 -16.81
CA VAL A 523 -8.11 -5.30 -15.46
C VAL A 523 -7.85 -4.21 -14.44
N THR A 524 -6.78 -3.43 -14.62
CA THR A 524 -6.40 -2.34 -13.72
C THR A 524 -6.55 -0.97 -14.36
N LEU A 525 -6.64 0.06 -13.51
CA LEU A 525 -6.58 1.46 -13.96
C LEU A 525 -5.26 1.75 -14.69
N ARG A 526 -4.16 1.14 -14.25
CA ARG A 526 -2.84 1.26 -14.88
C ARG A 526 -2.82 0.73 -16.31
N ASP A 527 -3.35 -0.47 -16.52
CA ASP A 527 -3.47 -1.09 -17.85
C ASP A 527 -4.28 -0.21 -18.79
N ARG A 528 -5.40 0.33 -18.29
CA ARG A 528 -6.27 1.25 -19.03
C ARG A 528 -5.54 2.54 -19.39
N SER A 529 -4.84 3.15 -18.44
CA SER A 529 -4.06 4.37 -18.68
C SER A 529 -2.98 4.18 -19.73
N LEU A 530 -2.24 3.07 -19.67
CA LEU A 530 -1.22 2.72 -20.68
C LEU A 530 -1.82 2.49 -22.07
N LEU A 531 -2.95 1.79 -22.16
CA LEU A 531 -3.65 1.59 -23.43
C LEU A 531 -4.13 2.90 -24.04
N TYR A 532 -4.70 3.81 -23.24
CA TYR A 532 -5.09 5.14 -23.71
C TYR A 532 -3.89 5.99 -24.13
N LEU A 533 -2.76 5.92 -23.39
CA LEU A 533 -1.55 6.65 -23.75
C LEU A 533 -1.02 6.21 -25.11
N HIS A 534 -0.84 4.90 -25.30
CA HIS A 534 -0.35 4.34 -26.56
C HIS A 534 -1.33 4.56 -27.73
N LEU A 535 -2.64 4.47 -27.49
CA LEU A 535 -3.65 4.84 -28.48
C LEU A 535 -3.57 6.33 -28.84
N GLY A 536 -3.32 7.19 -27.85
CA GLY A 536 -3.09 8.62 -28.05
C GLY A 536 -1.90 8.90 -28.97
N TYR A 537 -0.79 8.18 -28.79
CA TYR A 537 0.37 8.26 -29.68
C TYR A 537 0.03 7.85 -31.12
N LEU A 538 -0.65 6.72 -31.30
CA LEU A 538 -1.12 6.28 -32.63
C LEU A 538 -2.02 7.32 -33.29
N LEU A 539 -3.01 7.85 -32.56
CA LEU A 539 -3.95 8.82 -33.09
C LEU A 539 -3.27 10.15 -33.47
N ALA A 540 -2.25 10.55 -32.71
CA ALA A 540 -1.43 11.71 -33.04
C ALA A 540 -0.67 11.51 -34.36
N ASP A 541 -0.07 10.33 -34.56
CA ASP A 541 0.63 9.95 -35.79
C ASP A 541 -0.30 9.91 -37.01
N VAL A 542 -1.52 9.40 -36.84
CA VAL A 542 -2.55 9.35 -37.90
C VAL A 542 -3.18 10.74 -38.14
N GLY A 543 -2.85 11.75 -37.33
CA GLY A 543 -3.33 13.13 -37.48
C GLY A 543 -4.70 13.41 -36.86
N ARG A 544 -5.22 12.53 -36.01
CA ARG A 544 -6.48 12.69 -35.26
C ARG A 544 -6.23 13.40 -33.92
N SER A 545 -5.73 14.64 -33.97
CA SER A 545 -5.20 15.33 -32.78
C SER A 545 -6.21 15.55 -31.64
N ALA A 546 -7.49 15.77 -31.94
CA ALA A 546 -8.51 15.92 -30.89
C ALA A 546 -8.71 14.61 -30.09
N LEU A 547 -8.86 13.48 -30.80
CA LEU A 547 -8.99 12.16 -30.17
C LEU A 547 -7.70 11.77 -29.43
N ALA A 548 -6.54 12.06 -30.03
CA ALA A 548 -5.25 11.85 -29.38
C ALA A 548 -5.15 12.61 -28.05
N LEU A 549 -5.55 13.89 -28.03
CA LEU A 549 -5.54 14.70 -26.82
C LEU A 549 -6.47 14.12 -25.74
N ALA A 550 -7.68 13.70 -26.13
CA ALA A 550 -8.63 13.10 -25.21
C ALA A 550 -8.10 11.79 -24.60
N CYS A 551 -7.46 10.93 -25.39
CA CYS A 551 -6.85 9.68 -24.90
C CYS A 551 -5.70 9.96 -23.93
N VAL A 552 -4.78 10.87 -24.27
CA VAL A 552 -3.67 11.24 -23.37
C VAL A 552 -4.19 11.85 -22.07
N GLN A 553 -5.26 12.65 -22.13
CA GLN A 553 -5.90 13.18 -20.94
C GLN A 553 -6.50 12.07 -20.06
N CYS A 554 -7.19 11.07 -20.65
CA CYS A 554 -7.66 9.89 -19.90
C CYS A 554 -6.51 9.12 -19.24
N ALA A 555 -5.35 9.03 -19.90
CA ALA A 555 -4.18 8.37 -19.34
C ALA A 555 -3.65 9.14 -18.11
N LEU A 556 -3.47 10.46 -18.23
CA LEU A 556 -3.00 11.36 -17.18
C LEU A 556 -3.95 11.44 -15.97
N ASP A 557 -5.26 11.33 -16.19
CA ASP A 557 -6.25 11.30 -15.11
C ASP A 557 -6.30 9.95 -14.37
N GLY A 558 -5.64 8.92 -14.90
CA GLY A 558 -5.59 7.58 -14.31
C GLY A 558 -4.29 7.29 -13.56
N ASP A 559 -3.79 6.05 -13.68
CA ASP A 559 -2.59 5.57 -12.97
C ASP A 559 -1.46 5.26 -13.96
N LEU A 560 -0.64 6.26 -14.29
CA LEU A 560 0.51 6.07 -15.17
C LEU A 560 1.78 5.70 -14.39
N PRO A 561 2.64 4.84 -14.96
CA PRO A 561 4.00 4.65 -14.46
C PRO A 561 4.76 5.99 -14.44
N TYR A 562 5.56 6.22 -13.39
CA TYR A 562 6.28 7.49 -13.19
C TYR A 562 7.16 7.88 -14.40
N ASP A 563 7.75 6.90 -15.07
CA ASP A 563 8.59 7.07 -16.25
C ASP A 563 7.82 7.44 -17.52
N GLU A 564 6.50 7.27 -17.55
CA GLU A 564 5.63 7.64 -18.68
C GLU A 564 4.98 9.03 -18.50
N ILE A 565 4.97 9.58 -17.28
CA ILE A 565 4.23 10.81 -16.95
C ILE A 565 4.78 12.02 -17.71
N ASP A 566 6.11 12.20 -17.71
CA ASP A 566 6.74 13.36 -18.36
C ASP A 566 6.48 13.37 -19.87
N ASP A 567 6.63 12.21 -20.52
CA ASP A 567 6.36 12.04 -21.95
C ASP A 567 4.86 12.26 -22.27
N ALA A 568 3.97 11.75 -21.42
CA ALA A 568 2.52 11.98 -21.56
C ALA A 568 2.17 13.48 -21.44
N ILE A 569 2.76 14.19 -20.48
CA ILE A 569 2.58 15.65 -20.31
C ILE A 569 3.10 16.41 -21.54
N GLU A 570 4.28 16.06 -22.06
CA GLU A 570 4.81 16.71 -23.25
C GLU A 570 3.86 16.56 -24.44
N VAL A 571 3.40 15.33 -24.71
CA VAL A 571 2.47 15.06 -25.81
C VAL A 571 1.14 15.78 -25.60
N PHE A 572 0.62 15.79 -24.38
CA PHE A 572 -0.60 16.51 -24.00
C PHE A 572 -0.48 18.02 -24.31
N LEU A 573 0.59 18.67 -23.84
CA LEU A 573 0.82 20.10 -24.07
C LEU A 573 0.99 20.42 -25.57
N ARG A 574 1.73 19.59 -26.29
CA ARG A 574 1.92 19.71 -27.74
C ARG A 574 0.61 19.61 -28.51
N LEU A 575 -0.26 18.65 -28.18
CA LEU A 575 -1.55 18.47 -28.83
C LEU A 575 -2.52 19.62 -28.51
N ARG A 576 -2.51 20.12 -27.27
CA ARG A 576 -3.30 21.29 -26.87
C ARG A 576 -2.91 22.55 -27.63
N ALA A 577 -1.61 22.81 -27.72
CA ALA A 577 -1.09 23.94 -28.50
C ALA A 577 -1.49 23.83 -29.97
N ARG A 578 -1.40 22.63 -30.56
CA ARG A 578 -1.81 22.38 -31.95
C ARG A 578 -3.29 22.63 -32.21
N LEU A 579 -4.15 22.33 -31.22
CA LEU A 579 -5.60 22.56 -31.30
C LEU A 579 -6.01 23.97 -30.88
N GLY A 580 -5.06 24.82 -30.45
CA GLY A 580 -5.33 26.18 -29.97
C GLY A 580 -6.15 26.22 -28.67
N ARG A 581 -6.00 25.22 -27.80
CA ARG A 581 -6.80 25.09 -26.56
C ARG A 581 -6.03 25.54 -25.32
N GLU A 582 -6.56 26.56 -24.63
CA GLU A 582 -6.04 27.05 -23.35
C GLU A 582 -6.42 26.18 -22.15
N GLN A 583 -7.45 25.34 -22.27
CA GLN A 583 -7.90 24.41 -21.22
C GLN A 583 -7.98 22.97 -21.75
N PRO A 584 -7.87 21.96 -20.87
CA PRO A 584 -8.20 20.57 -21.21
C PRO A 584 -9.64 20.42 -21.75
N PHE A 585 -9.98 19.23 -22.24
CA PHE A 585 -11.38 18.87 -22.41
C PHE A 585 -12.04 18.74 -21.04
N ASP A 586 -13.28 19.21 -20.90
CA ASP A 586 -14.10 18.80 -19.75
C ASP A 586 -14.56 17.34 -19.92
N ASP A 587 -15.15 16.77 -18.86
CA ASP A 587 -15.54 15.36 -18.84
C ASP A 587 -16.61 15.03 -19.89
N ASP A 588 -17.57 15.94 -20.11
CA ASP A 588 -18.66 15.75 -21.07
C ASP A 588 -18.16 15.81 -22.52
N GLU A 589 -17.33 16.81 -22.85
CA GLU A 589 -16.71 16.98 -24.17
C GLU A 589 -15.85 15.77 -24.51
N ARG A 590 -15.08 15.29 -23.53
CA ARG A 590 -14.23 14.12 -23.68
C ARG A 590 -15.04 12.84 -23.88
N ALA A 591 -16.04 12.59 -23.03
CA ALA A 591 -16.90 11.41 -23.14
C ALA A 591 -17.65 11.40 -24.49
N GLN A 592 -18.14 12.55 -24.94
CA GLN A 592 -18.79 12.67 -26.24
C GLN A 592 -17.82 12.36 -27.41
N LEU A 593 -16.60 12.90 -27.35
CA LEU A 593 -15.59 12.72 -28.39
C LEU A 593 -15.14 11.25 -28.50
N LEU A 594 -14.85 10.61 -27.35
CA LEU A 594 -14.46 9.21 -27.29
C LEU A 594 -15.63 8.28 -27.63
N GLY A 595 -16.82 8.56 -27.10
CA GLY A 595 -18.04 7.79 -27.36
C GLY A 595 -18.43 7.77 -28.84
N ALA A 596 -18.22 8.88 -29.56
CA ALA A 596 -18.44 8.94 -31.01
C ALA A 596 -17.54 7.99 -31.83
N GLN A 597 -16.48 7.44 -31.23
CA GLN A 597 -15.58 6.47 -31.84
C GLN A 597 -15.59 5.11 -31.13
N GLU A 598 -16.54 4.88 -30.20
CA GLU A 598 -16.60 3.67 -29.37
C GLU A 598 -15.31 3.47 -28.54
N LEU A 599 -14.70 4.58 -28.09
CA LEU A 599 -13.46 4.59 -27.30
C LEU A 599 -13.69 5.02 -25.85
N ASP A 600 -14.92 5.36 -25.46
CA ASP A 600 -15.30 5.60 -24.06
C ASP A 600 -15.55 4.25 -23.36
N ILE A 601 -14.47 3.56 -23.01
CA ILE A 601 -14.52 2.20 -22.44
C ILE A 601 -13.99 2.23 -21.01
N ASP A 602 -14.85 1.84 -20.08
CA ASP A 602 -14.48 1.56 -18.69
C ASP A 602 -15.03 0.22 -18.20
N GLU A 603 -14.28 -0.85 -18.46
CA GLU A 603 -14.55 -2.20 -17.92
C GLU A 603 -13.73 -2.49 -16.66
N THR A 604 -12.81 -1.59 -16.28
CA THR A 604 -11.89 -1.81 -15.14
C THR A 604 -12.63 -1.95 -13.82
N SER A 605 -13.70 -1.19 -13.62
CA SER A 605 -14.57 -1.31 -12.44
C SER A 605 -15.21 -2.70 -12.34
N LYS A 606 -15.66 -3.28 -13.46
CA LYS A 606 -16.23 -4.63 -13.49
C LYS A 606 -15.17 -5.69 -13.22
N ALA A 607 -13.97 -5.50 -13.77
CA ALA A 607 -12.83 -6.39 -13.55
C ALA A 607 -12.37 -6.41 -12.10
N TRP A 608 -12.28 -5.23 -11.50
CA TRP A 608 -11.99 -5.07 -10.09
C TRP A 608 -13.04 -5.76 -9.22
N MET A 609 -14.34 -5.55 -9.46
CA MET A 609 -15.41 -6.22 -8.71
C MET A 609 -15.34 -7.75 -8.84
N PHE A 610 -15.02 -8.26 -10.03
CA PHE A 610 -14.88 -9.69 -10.28
C PHE A 610 -13.70 -10.30 -9.52
N ALA A 611 -12.51 -9.69 -9.65
CA ALA A 611 -11.29 -10.14 -8.99
C ALA A 611 -11.43 -10.07 -7.46
N ARG A 612 -12.08 -9.01 -6.94
CA ARG A 612 -12.40 -8.88 -5.52
C ARG A 612 -13.29 -10.02 -5.03
N GLY A 613 -14.38 -10.32 -5.74
CA GLY A 613 -15.26 -11.43 -5.35
C GLY A 613 -14.52 -12.78 -5.36
N ALA A 614 -13.60 -12.98 -6.30
CA ALA A 614 -12.74 -14.18 -6.30
C ALA A 614 -11.81 -14.22 -5.07
N ALA A 615 -11.20 -13.09 -4.71
CA ALA A 615 -10.33 -12.98 -3.55
C ALA A 615 -11.08 -13.24 -2.22
N GLU A 616 -12.30 -12.70 -2.09
CA GLU A 616 -13.19 -12.97 -0.94
C GLU A 616 -13.46 -14.47 -0.79
N GLU A 617 -13.95 -15.12 -1.85
CA GLU A 617 -14.23 -16.56 -1.83
C GLU A 617 -12.96 -17.40 -1.58
N LEU A 618 -11.81 -17.01 -2.12
CA LEU A 618 -10.52 -17.66 -1.86
C LEU A 618 -10.14 -17.57 -0.38
N ALA A 619 -10.24 -16.37 0.21
CA ALA A 619 -9.90 -16.16 1.62
C ALA A 619 -10.79 -17.00 2.54
N ASP A 620 -12.11 -17.00 2.31
CA ASP A 620 -13.08 -17.74 3.10
C ASP A 620 -12.94 -19.27 2.98
N CYS A 621 -12.35 -19.74 1.88
CA CYS A 621 -12.02 -21.15 1.69
C CYS A 621 -10.62 -21.53 2.22
N GLY A 622 -9.92 -20.62 2.90
CA GLY A 622 -8.59 -20.87 3.48
C GLY A 622 -7.43 -20.76 2.49
N PHE A 623 -7.63 -20.10 1.34
CA PHE A 623 -6.61 -19.80 0.33
C PHE A 623 -6.10 -18.36 0.45
N LYS A 624 -5.73 -17.94 1.67
CA LYS A 624 -5.41 -16.54 2.00
C LYS A 624 -4.28 -15.94 1.16
N TYR A 625 -3.19 -16.68 0.94
CA TYR A 625 -2.12 -16.19 0.05
C TYR A 625 -2.62 -15.93 -1.37
N ALA A 626 -3.43 -16.84 -1.92
CA ALA A 626 -4.04 -16.68 -3.24
C ALA A 626 -4.94 -15.45 -3.30
N ALA A 627 -5.80 -15.27 -2.30
CA ALA A 627 -6.65 -14.09 -2.17
C ALA A 627 -5.83 -12.78 -2.16
N GLY A 628 -4.78 -12.73 -1.34
CA GLY A 628 -3.94 -11.54 -1.19
C GLY A 628 -3.17 -11.17 -2.47
N VAL A 629 -2.67 -12.14 -3.23
CA VAL A 629 -1.96 -11.84 -4.50
C VAL A 629 -2.91 -11.50 -5.64
N SER A 630 -4.12 -12.06 -5.65
CA SER A 630 -5.14 -11.80 -6.67
C SER A 630 -5.89 -10.48 -6.50
N MET A 631 -5.80 -9.86 -5.32
CA MET A 631 -6.53 -8.63 -5.02
C MET A 631 -5.87 -7.39 -5.63
N ILE A 632 -6.71 -6.48 -6.15
CA ILE A 632 -6.32 -5.13 -6.56
C ILE A 632 -6.60 -4.20 -5.37
N ALA A 633 -5.55 -3.59 -4.82
CA ALA A 633 -5.64 -2.70 -3.67
C ALA A 633 -5.60 -1.24 -4.13
N ASP A 634 -6.77 -0.61 -4.16
CA ASP A 634 -7.05 0.74 -4.66
C ASP A 634 -7.01 1.82 -3.56
N ASN A 635 -7.09 1.42 -2.30
CA ASN A 635 -7.00 2.30 -1.13
C ASN A 635 -6.20 1.64 0.00
N ASP A 636 -5.87 2.40 1.04
CA ASP A 636 -4.98 1.95 2.11
C ASP A 636 -5.58 0.82 2.95
N LEU A 637 -6.90 0.80 3.16
CA LEU A 637 -7.59 -0.30 3.83
C LEU A 637 -7.42 -1.61 3.05
N MET A 638 -7.60 -1.57 1.73
CA MET A 638 -7.40 -2.73 0.86
C MET A 638 -5.92 -3.12 0.77
N ARG A 639 -4.98 -2.17 0.86
CA ARG A 639 -3.54 -2.48 0.95
C ARG A 639 -3.20 -3.21 2.26
N ALA A 640 -3.73 -2.75 3.39
CA ALA A 640 -3.58 -3.41 4.69
C ALA A 640 -4.18 -4.82 4.69
N LEU A 641 -5.36 -5.00 4.09
CA LEU A 641 -5.97 -6.31 3.91
C LEU A 641 -5.13 -7.21 2.99
N SER A 642 -4.59 -6.67 1.89
CA SER A 642 -3.73 -7.42 0.95
C SER A 642 -2.49 -7.96 1.65
N ALA A 643 -1.80 -7.09 2.38
CA ALA A 643 -0.61 -7.45 3.15
C ALA A 643 -0.97 -8.49 4.25
N SER A 644 -2.10 -8.31 4.93
CA SER A 644 -2.61 -9.26 5.92
C SER A 644 -2.92 -10.63 5.30
N LEU A 645 -3.58 -10.69 4.15
CA LEU A 645 -3.86 -11.94 3.43
C LEU A 645 -2.60 -12.62 2.89
N ARG A 646 -1.60 -11.85 2.42
CA ARG A 646 -0.33 -12.39 1.89
C ARG A 646 0.59 -12.91 2.99
N TYR A 647 0.71 -12.18 4.09
CA TYR A 647 1.75 -12.45 5.08
C TYR A 647 1.20 -12.88 6.44
N GLY A 648 0.01 -12.38 6.83
CA GLY A 648 -0.56 -12.62 8.15
C GLY A 648 0.44 -12.25 9.25
N MET A 649 0.70 -13.22 10.14
CA MET A 649 1.69 -13.09 11.21
C MET A 649 3.11 -13.59 10.83
N LEU A 650 3.36 -13.92 9.56
CA LEU A 650 4.67 -14.38 9.07
C LEU A 650 5.53 -13.22 8.56
N LYS A 651 6.86 -13.42 8.62
CA LYS A 651 7.84 -12.52 8.05
C LYS A 651 7.71 -12.46 6.51
N PRO A 652 7.45 -11.29 5.90
CA PRO A 652 7.21 -11.17 4.46
C PRO A 652 8.34 -11.75 3.61
N ALA A 653 9.59 -11.44 3.95
CA ALA A 653 10.75 -11.96 3.22
C ALA A 653 10.80 -13.51 3.15
N THR A 654 10.30 -14.20 4.19
CA THR A 654 10.23 -15.67 4.20
C THR A 654 9.14 -16.17 3.25
N VAL A 655 7.98 -15.51 3.24
CA VAL A 655 6.86 -15.84 2.35
C VAL A 655 7.24 -15.56 0.90
N ASP A 656 7.81 -14.40 0.59
CA ASP A 656 8.22 -13.99 -0.76
C ASP A 656 9.33 -14.88 -1.32
N GLN A 657 10.29 -15.26 -0.47
CA GLN A 657 11.33 -16.20 -0.87
C GLN A 657 10.75 -17.56 -1.22
N ALA A 658 9.82 -18.07 -0.41
CA ALA A 658 9.11 -19.31 -0.69
C ALA A 658 8.26 -19.20 -1.97
N ALA A 659 7.60 -18.06 -2.19
CA ALA A 659 6.82 -17.75 -3.38
C ALA A 659 7.66 -17.79 -4.66
N ARG A 660 8.85 -17.20 -4.64
CA ARG A 660 9.76 -17.20 -5.80
C ARG A 660 10.47 -18.53 -6.04
N GLY A 661 10.39 -19.48 -5.10
CA GLY A 661 11.10 -20.75 -5.18
C GLY A 661 12.62 -20.65 -5.02
N ARG A 662 13.15 -19.49 -4.61
CA ARG A 662 14.58 -19.33 -4.30
C ARG A 662 14.83 -19.91 -2.92
N ARG A 663 15.65 -20.97 -2.79
CA ARG A 663 16.09 -21.40 -1.45
C ARG A 663 16.87 -20.26 -0.78
N ALA A 664 16.68 -20.05 0.51
CA ALA A 664 17.63 -19.30 1.32
C ALA A 664 19.02 -19.87 1.06
N GLN A 665 19.93 -19.02 0.58
CA GLN A 665 21.35 -19.32 0.70
C GLN A 665 21.60 -19.35 2.21
N SER A 666 21.73 -20.56 2.74
CA SER A 666 22.06 -20.84 4.13
C SER A 666 23.46 -20.37 4.47
#